data_AF-A0A017SSS5-F1
#
_entry.id   AF-A0A017SSS5-F1
#
_cell.length_a   1.000
_cell.length_b   1.000
_cell.length_c   1.000
_cell.angle_alpha   90.00
_cell.angle_beta   90.00
_cell.angle_gamma   90.00
#
_symmetry.space_group_name_H-M   'P 1'
#
loop_
_entity.id
_entity.type
_entity.pdbx_description
1 polymer ?
#
loop_
_entity_poly.entity_id
_entity_poly.type
_entity_poly.pdbx_seq_one_letter_code
_entity_poly.pdbx_strand_id
1 'polypeptide(L)'
;MKMGGVARVLGVAWGVGAVGCGAPPQGPVQEPVVAVVPQVKPVEVVGAAPVWRVETLMDVVPESAVLVAHVPRPETMLQSLDALMEGALPGMLGAEIARKTGIGAGAAGELVNGFERGVLFVGARGRDPVERDPAICAGVMVKDGGVVEQVLAQPAVRKMAGEKFVLEQGAEGELTYGAWIREARVAVLCNEPKLLMAALGVAEGKASSFKKSPLFKSDRAQGTWLAVDLQGITAGKEGLEAGSQVFVAFPGVAGAPDLEVRFTGYGASFPALGTVLAATNQGAMERLPKGAAGALGVSLQRAPGKTLRDVIDVVARAVGGPGSALVEGLLAGSGVDLETLDRALGGEVAVGMYRDPTSPKEAKGQKAGAPSGSGLPEGMTVLATIAMADEAAQKKVFTALVALSKKEPKQFKAVGNVITEDLGDGREIRVESRKGMVLIGAGARKHVTELAGKIGKETLGASKEFADWRGKVAATGNVLAYGDGMAVVEMLSAGGGNLPANLGRDALTTLLALSLAPNSRGTELSLDGYGGASVLGIAASLGIYGTRRYLAKAKTSEARNTVGAIARSAAAAYEREGLPAAGQPQGVPVHRLCRSATQVPAVVPKGGKYMPATGSGQDFDQGSDDEGWRCLRFSMSQPFYYQYDYRVGGGYKGPARGGPDPGKDGFEVSAEGDLDGDGKTSLFTRTGKVVKGQIVLSPELFVSDEME
;
A
#
# COMPACT_ATOMS: atom_id res chain seq x y z
N MET A 1 14.67 19.74 23.17
CA MET A 1 13.69 20.84 22.92
C MET A 1 12.27 20.30 22.67
N LYS A 2 11.29 20.58 23.54
CA LYS A 2 9.86 20.28 23.30
C LYS A 2 9.30 21.27 22.26
N MET A 3 9.07 20.84 21.02
CA MET A 3 8.39 21.66 20.01
C MET A 3 6.87 21.50 20.12
N GLY A 4 6.21 22.53 20.62
CA GLY A 4 4.77 22.69 20.57
C GLY A 4 4.43 24.06 19.96
N GLY A 5 3.78 24.03 18.80
CA GLY A 5 2.91 25.09 18.28
C GLY A 5 3.57 26.29 17.60
N VAL A 6 3.28 26.48 16.31
CA VAL A 6 2.85 27.78 15.76
C VAL A 6 1.84 27.51 14.64
N ALA A 7 0.63 28.02 14.81
CA ALA A 7 -0.44 28.06 13.83
C ALA A 7 -0.99 29.48 13.71
N ARG A 8 -1.48 29.82 12.51
CA ARG A 8 -2.18 31.05 12.06
C ARG A 8 -1.26 32.26 11.80
N VAL A 9 -1.42 33.04 10.73
CA VAL A 9 -2.62 33.81 10.30
C VAL A 9 -2.43 34.32 8.84
N LEU A 10 -3.43 34.21 7.96
CA LEU A 10 -4.09 35.29 7.17
C LEU A 10 -5.02 34.75 6.07
N GLY A 11 -6.25 35.24 6.05
CA GLY A 11 -7.22 35.06 4.97
C GLY A 11 -7.71 36.41 4.45
N VAL A 12 -8.17 36.44 3.19
CA VAL A 12 -9.02 37.45 2.53
C VAL A 12 -9.62 36.72 1.31
N ALA A 13 -10.90 36.32 1.31
CA ALA A 13 -12.13 37.03 0.86
C ALA A 13 -12.36 37.03 -0.67
N TRP A 14 -13.62 37.29 -1.05
CA TRP A 14 -14.29 37.23 -2.38
C TRP A 14 -14.97 35.87 -2.66
N GLY A 15 -16.26 35.78 -2.99
CA GLY A 15 -17.31 36.77 -3.24
C GLY A 15 -18.52 36.03 -3.84
N VAL A 16 -19.71 36.28 -3.30
CA VAL A 16 -20.99 35.64 -3.63
C VAL A 16 -21.55 36.19 -4.93
N GLY A 17 -22.07 35.32 -5.79
CA GLY A 17 -22.92 35.66 -6.94
C GLY A 17 -23.94 34.56 -7.21
N ALA A 18 -25.14 34.69 -6.65
CA ALA A 18 -26.27 33.81 -6.91
C ALA A 18 -27.13 34.41 -8.04
N VAL A 19 -27.28 33.66 -9.14
CA VAL A 19 -28.25 33.94 -10.20
C VAL A 19 -29.37 32.93 -10.06
N GLY A 20 -30.57 33.43 -9.73
CA GLY A 20 -31.79 32.64 -9.70
C GLY A 20 -32.41 32.53 -11.10
N CYS A 21 -32.72 31.31 -11.52
CA CYS A 21 -33.62 31.04 -12.64
C CYS A 21 -34.79 30.20 -12.11
N GLY A 22 -35.99 30.78 -12.15
CA GLY A 22 -37.24 30.10 -11.81
C GLY A 22 -37.66 29.12 -12.90
N ALA A 23 -38.18 27.97 -12.49
CA ALA A 23 -38.81 26.99 -13.37
C ALA A 23 -40.32 27.26 -13.50
N PRO A 24 -40.93 27.14 -14.70
CA PRO A 24 -42.37 27.27 -14.89
C PRO A 24 -43.13 25.98 -14.52
N PRO A 25 -44.46 26.04 -14.33
CA PRO A 25 -45.26 24.94 -13.81
C PRO A 25 -45.43 23.80 -14.83
N GLN A 26 -45.35 22.57 -14.34
CA GLN A 26 -45.58 21.34 -15.11
C GLN A 26 -47.09 21.08 -15.27
N GLY A 27 -47.53 20.90 -16.51
CA GLY A 27 -48.86 20.39 -16.85
C GLY A 27 -48.96 18.86 -16.68
N PRO A 28 -50.17 18.28 -16.73
CA PRO A 28 -50.42 16.89 -16.40
C PRO A 28 -49.78 15.92 -17.39
N VAL A 29 -49.10 14.92 -16.85
CA VAL A 29 -48.44 13.81 -17.55
C VAL A 29 -49.50 12.91 -18.21
N GLN A 30 -49.45 12.77 -19.53
CA GLN A 30 -50.18 11.72 -20.26
C GLN A 30 -49.39 10.41 -20.22
N GLU A 31 -50.08 9.32 -19.89
CA GLU A 31 -49.51 7.97 -19.90
C GLU A 31 -49.12 7.55 -21.34
N PRO A 32 -47.93 6.95 -21.54
CA PRO A 32 -47.51 6.49 -22.86
C PRO A 32 -48.28 5.24 -23.27
N VAL A 33 -48.95 5.33 -24.42
CA VAL A 33 -49.52 4.17 -25.13
C VAL A 33 -48.37 3.29 -25.63
N VAL A 34 -48.25 2.09 -25.08
CA VAL A 34 -47.27 1.09 -25.52
C VAL A 34 -47.71 0.50 -26.86
N ALA A 35 -47.09 0.94 -27.94
CA ALA A 35 -47.24 0.31 -29.25
C ALA A 35 -46.46 -1.02 -29.26
N VAL A 36 -47.18 -2.12 -29.48
CA VAL A 36 -46.60 -3.46 -29.69
C VAL A 36 -45.85 -3.47 -31.02
N VAL A 37 -44.52 -3.39 -30.96
CA VAL A 37 -43.66 -3.54 -32.14
C VAL A 37 -43.59 -5.03 -32.50
N PRO A 38 -43.93 -5.44 -33.73
CA PRO A 38 -43.81 -6.83 -34.15
C PRO A 38 -42.35 -7.28 -34.11
N GLN A 39 -42.08 -8.40 -33.44
CA GLN A 39 -40.75 -9.00 -33.40
C GLN A 39 -40.37 -9.49 -34.81
N VAL A 40 -39.53 -8.72 -35.49
CA VAL A 40 -38.85 -9.15 -36.71
C VAL A 40 -37.79 -10.18 -36.29
N LYS A 41 -37.92 -11.42 -36.77
CA LYS A 41 -36.87 -12.45 -36.62
C LYS A 41 -35.56 -11.89 -37.22
N PRO A 42 -34.44 -11.88 -36.48
CA PRO A 42 -33.17 -11.43 -37.02
C PRO A 42 -32.81 -12.27 -38.24
N VAL A 43 -32.56 -11.61 -39.38
CA VAL A 43 -31.99 -12.25 -40.56
C VAL A 43 -30.56 -12.67 -40.19
N GLU A 44 -30.31 -13.97 -40.17
CA GLU A 44 -29.01 -14.56 -39.86
C GLU A 44 -28.08 -14.32 -41.05
N VAL A 45 -27.34 -13.20 -41.03
CA VAL A 45 -26.30 -12.91 -42.02
C VAL A 45 -25.11 -13.81 -41.72
N VAL A 46 -24.94 -14.86 -42.54
CA VAL A 46 -23.77 -15.74 -42.48
C VAL A 46 -22.55 -14.94 -42.97
N GLY A 47 -21.88 -14.26 -42.04
CA GLY A 47 -20.62 -13.58 -42.28
C GLY A 47 -19.51 -14.59 -42.57
N ALA A 48 -18.56 -14.22 -43.43
CA ALA A 48 -17.34 -15.01 -43.66
C ALA A 48 -16.62 -15.28 -42.32
N ALA A 49 -16.05 -16.48 -42.18
CA ALA A 49 -15.29 -16.85 -40.99
C ALA A 49 -14.16 -15.83 -40.73
N PRO A 50 -13.94 -15.40 -39.47
CA PRO A 50 -12.88 -14.46 -39.14
C PRO A 50 -11.50 -15.05 -39.48
N VAL A 51 -10.60 -14.21 -39.99
CA VAL A 51 -9.19 -14.59 -40.22
C VAL A 51 -8.39 -14.15 -39.00
N TRP A 52 -7.99 -15.11 -38.16
CA TRP A 52 -7.20 -14.86 -36.95
C TRP A 52 -5.73 -14.62 -37.29
N ARG A 53 -5.11 -13.63 -36.64
CA ARG A 53 -3.71 -13.20 -36.78
C ARG A 53 -2.97 -13.29 -35.43
N VAL A 54 -3.04 -14.45 -34.79
CA VAL A 54 -2.47 -14.67 -33.45
C VAL A 54 -1.18 -15.46 -33.58
N GLU A 55 -0.05 -14.80 -33.39
CA GLU A 55 1.28 -15.44 -33.34
C GLU A 55 1.73 -15.66 -31.89
N THR A 56 1.38 -14.73 -31.00
CA THR A 56 1.67 -14.81 -29.56
C THR A 56 0.45 -14.41 -28.75
N LEU A 57 0.46 -14.71 -27.45
CA LEU A 57 -0.60 -14.29 -26.53
C LEU A 57 -0.74 -12.76 -26.44
N MET A 58 0.27 -11.98 -26.85
CA MET A 58 0.13 -10.52 -26.88
C MET A 58 -0.79 -10.05 -28.02
N ASP A 59 -1.03 -10.89 -29.03
CA ASP A 59 -1.94 -10.59 -30.15
C ASP A 59 -3.42 -10.76 -29.78
N VAL A 60 -3.73 -11.10 -28.53
CA VAL A 60 -5.10 -11.04 -27.99
C VAL A 60 -5.27 -10.00 -26.88
N VAL A 61 -4.19 -9.27 -26.54
CA VAL A 61 -4.21 -8.24 -25.49
C VAL A 61 -4.35 -6.87 -26.15
N PRO A 62 -5.37 -6.07 -25.82
CA PRO A 62 -5.50 -4.70 -26.32
C PRO A 62 -4.31 -3.80 -25.93
N GLU A 63 -3.91 -2.89 -26.82
CA GLU A 63 -2.87 -1.87 -26.54
C GLU A 63 -3.16 -1.06 -25.27
N SER A 64 -4.45 -0.81 -24.99
CA SER A 64 -4.94 -0.06 -23.84
C SER A 64 -5.03 -0.87 -22.54
N ALA A 65 -4.52 -2.10 -22.48
CA ALA A 65 -4.52 -2.86 -21.24
C ALA A 65 -3.66 -2.15 -20.18
N VAL A 66 -4.23 -1.93 -18.99
CA VAL A 66 -3.56 -1.19 -17.89
C VAL A 66 -2.82 -2.12 -16.93
N LEU A 67 -3.07 -3.42 -17.03
CA LEU A 67 -2.29 -4.45 -16.35
C LEU A 67 -2.15 -5.62 -17.31
N VAL A 68 -0.94 -6.13 -17.46
CA VAL A 68 -0.66 -7.33 -18.25
C VAL A 68 0.36 -8.18 -17.51
N ALA A 69 0.02 -9.42 -17.18
CA ALA A 69 0.91 -10.40 -16.59
C ALA A 69 1.09 -11.55 -17.57
N HIS A 70 2.33 -11.78 -18.02
CA HIS A 70 2.67 -12.93 -18.85
C HIS A 70 3.27 -14.03 -17.98
N VAL A 71 2.71 -15.22 -18.10
CA VAL A 71 3.13 -16.43 -17.39
C VAL A 71 3.62 -17.43 -18.43
N PRO A 72 4.92 -17.73 -18.48
CA PRO A 72 5.47 -18.73 -19.39
C PRO A 72 5.07 -20.13 -18.92
N ARG A 73 5.68 -21.14 -19.55
CA ARG A 73 5.47 -22.54 -19.19
C ARG A 73 5.68 -22.77 -17.69
N PRO A 74 4.74 -23.45 -17.00
CA PRO A 74 4.86 -23.80 -15.60
C PRO A 74 6.18 -24.49 -15.33
N GLU A 75 6.67 -25.35 -16.23
CA GLU A 75 7.94 -26.06 -16.04
C GLU A 75 9.12 -25.10 -15.91
N THR A 76 9.16 -23.99 -16.65
CA THR A 76 10.22 -22.98 -16.53
C THR A 76 10.13 -22.20 -15.22
N MET A 77 8.89 -21.93 -14.77
CA MET A 77 8.65 -21.30 -13.47
C MET A 77 8.94 -22.28 -12.32
N LEU A 78 8.59 -23.55 -12.48
CA LEU A 78 8.78 -24.63 -11.52
C LEU A 78 10.25 -25.03 -11.40
N GLN A 79 11.05 -24.93 -12.47
CA GLN A 79 12.51 -25.07 -12.35
C GLN A 79 13.15 -23.99 -11.47
N SER A 80 12.51 -22.81 -11.37
CA SER A 80 12.96 -21.74 -10.48
C SER A 80 12.37 -21.83 -9.08
N LEU A 81 11.33 -22.63 -8.89
CA LEU A 81 10.71 -22.90 -7.59
C LEU A 81 11.26 -24.22 -7.05
N ASP A 82 11.39 -24.35 -5.74
CA ASP A 82 11.92 -25.56 -5.13
C ASP A 82 11.11 -26.80 -5.57
N ALA A 83 11.75 -27.98 -5.62
CA ALA A 83 11.17 -29.25 -6.09
C ALA A 83 9.85 -29.62 -5.36
N LEU A 84 9.65 -29.04 -4.18
CA LEU A 84 8.46 -29.18 -3.34
C LEU A 84 7.18 -28.63 -4.00
N MET A 85 7.28 -27.62 -4.87
CA MET A 85 6.12 -27.01 -5.57
C MET A 85 5.77 -27.70 -6.89
N GLU A 86 6.73 -28.40 -7.50
CA GLU A 86 6.58 -29.03 -8.82
C GLU A 86 5.45 -30.06 -8.85
N GLY A 87 5.28 -30.84 -7.77
CA GLY A 87 4.21 -31.84 -7.67
C GLY A 87 2.86 -31.30 -7.14
N ALA A 88 2.88 -30.28 -6.28
CA ALA A 88 1.67 -29.81 -5.59
C ALA A 88 0.87 -28.79 -6.39
N LEU A 89 1.56 -27.89 -7.11
CA LEU A 89 0.92 -26.74 -7.74
C LEU A 89 -0.09 -27.11 -8.85
N PRO A 90 0.21 -28.06 -9.76
CA PRO A 90 -0.77 -28.45 -10.79
C PRO A 90 -2.05 -29.03 -10.19
N GLY A 91 -1.92 -29.86 -9.15
CA GLY A 91 -3.07 -30.44 -8.44
C GLY A 91 -3.90 -29.39 -7.72
N MET A 92 -3.26 -28.43 -7.05
CA MET A 92 -3.95 -27.32 -6.40
C MET A 92 -4.69 -26.43 -7.40
N LEU A 93 -4.04 -26.07 -8.51
CA LEU A 93 -4.64 -25.23 -9.55
C LEU A 93 -5.80 -25.97 -10.24
N GLY A 94 -5.65 -27.25 -10.54
CA GLY A 94 -6.71 -28.09 -11.09
C GLY A 94 -7.92 -28.19 -10.16
N ALA A 95 -7.69 -28.38 -8.86
CA ALA A 95 -8.77 -28.41 -7.87
C ALA A 95 -9.51 -27.06 -7.77
N GLU A 96 -8.77 -25.94 -7.82
CA GLU A 96 -9.38 -24.60 -7.77
C GLU A 96 -10.19 -24.29 -9.03
N ILE A 97 -9.66 -24.62 -10.21
CA ILE A 97 -10.38 -24.48 -11.49
C ILE A 97 -11.66 -25.32 -11.45
N ALA A 98 -11.57 -26.58 -11.03
CA ALA A 98 -12.72 -27.47 -10.92
C ALA A 98 -13.79 -26.91 -9.98
N ARG A 99 -13.37 -26.41 -8.81
CA ARG A 99 -14.27 -25.81 -7.82
C ARG A 99 -15.00 -24.58 -8.35
N LYS A 100 -14.30 -23.68 -9.05
CA LYS A 100 -14.87 -22.41 -9.51
C LYS A 100 -15.71 -22.54 -10.78
N THR A 101 -15.32 -23.43 -11.69
CA THR A 101 -15.94 -23.54 -13.01
C THR A 101 -16.97 -24.66 -13.11
N GLY A 102 -17.01 -25.57 -12.13
CA GLY A 102 -17.81 -26.79 -12.20
C GLY A 102 -17.26 -27.82 -13.20
N ILE A 103 -16.08 -27.58 -13.79
CA ILE A 103 -15.39 -28.55 -14.64
C ILE A 103 -14.93 -29.73 -13.76
N GLY A 104 -15.06 -30.96 -14.26
CA GLY A 104 -14.57 -32.15 -13.55
C GLY A 104 -13.06 -32.07 -13.26
N ALA A 105 -12.64 -32.49 -12.08
CA ALA A 105 -11.24 -32.39 -11.63
C ALA A 105 -10.22 -33.02 -12.60
N GLY A 106 -10.59 -34.10 -13.31
CA GLY A 106 -9.74 -34.72 -14.34
C GLY A 106 -9.48 -33.79 -15.53
N ALA A 107 -10.54 -33.22 -16.11
CA ALA A 107 -10.43 -32.26 -17.21
C ALA A 107 -9.71 -30.97 -16.78
N ALA A 108 -9.92 -30.51 -15.54
CA ALA A 108 -9.17 -29.38 -14.98
C ALA A 108 -7.67 -29.71 -14.85
N GLY A 109 -7.32 -30.93 -14.40
CA GLY A 109 -5.94 -31.39 -14.34
C GLY A 109 -5.28 -31.51 -15.72
N GLU A 110 -5.98 -32.07 -16.70
CA GLU A 110 -5.52 -32.13 -18.09
C GLU A 110 -5.33 -30.74 -18.70
N LEU A 111 -6.24 -29.79 -18.40
CA LEU A 111 -6.12 -28.40 -18.86
C LEU A 111 -4.87 -27.74 -18.28
N VAL A 112 -4.59 -27.94 -16.99
CA VAL A 112 -3.38 -27.43 -16.34
C VAL A 112 -2.12 -28.06 -16.92
N ASN A 113 -2.13 -29.36 -17.22
CA ASN A 113 -1.00 -30.05 -17.84
C ASN A 113 -0.78 -29.67 -19.32
N GLY A 114 -1.87 -29.35 -20.02
CA GLY A 114 -1.87 -28.88 -21.40
C GLY A 114 -1.48 -27.40 -21.54
N PHE A 115 -1.39 -26.67 -20.43
CA PHE A 115 -1.03 -25.25 -20.43
C PHE A 115 0.38 -25.06 -20.97
N GLU A 116 0.50 -24.23 -22.01
CA GLU A 116 1.78 -23.82 -22.57
C GLU A 116 2.17 -22.45 -22.03
N ARG A 117 1.32 -21.44 -22.19
CA ARG A 117 1.58 -20.08 -21.71
C ARG A 117 0.27 -19.40 -21.36
N GLY A 118 0.34 -18.38 -20.54
CA GLY A 118 -0.80 -17.57 -20.15
C GLY A 118 -0.47 -16.09 -20.19
N VAL A 119 -1.50 -15.30 -20.45
CA VAL A 119 -1.50 -13.87 -20.19
C VAL A 119 -2.75 -13.53 -19.40
N LEU A 120 -2.60 -12.77 -18.33
CA LEU A 120 -3.71 -12.12 -17.64
C LEU A 120 -3.64 -10.65 -17.97
N PHE A 121 -4.77 -10.01 -18.29
CA PHE A 121 -4.78 -8.57 -18.51
C PHE A 121 -6.05 -7.91 -18.01
N VAL A 122 -5.94 -6.63 -17.66
CA VAL A 122 -7.04 -5.77 -17.24
C VAL A 122 -7.21 -4.68 -18.28
N GLY A 123 -8.43 -4.52 -18.78
CA GLY A 123 -8.76 -3.46 -19.73
C GLY A 123 -8.62 -2.06 -19.10
N ALA A 124 -8.38 -1.04 -19.92
CA ALA A 124 -8.55 0.35 -19.46
C ALA A 124 -9.97 0.50 -18.90
N ARG A 125 -10.07 0.94 -17.65
CA ARG A 125 -11.37 1.27 -17.07
C ARG A 125 -12.03 2.35 -17.93
N GLY A 126 -13.30 2.18 -18.23
CA GLY A 126 -14.14 3.32 -18.57
C GLY A 126 -14.03 4.35 -17.45
N ARG A 127 -14.18 5.64 -17.74
CA ARG A 127 -14.14 6.71 -16.73
C ARG A 127 -15.26 6.62 -15.68
N ASP A 128 -16.03 5.54 -15.63
CA ASP A 128 -17.15 5.40 -14.72
C ASP A 128 -16.63 4.95 -13.34
N PRO A 129 -16.64 5.84 -12.32
CA PRO A 129 -16.19 5.50 -10.98
C PRO A 129 -17.10 4.48 -10.27
N VAL A 130 -18.25 4.11 -10.86
CA VAL A 130 -19.24 3.20 -10.27
C VAL A 130 -18.94 1.73 -10.59
N GLU A 131 -18.15 1.42 -11.62
CA GLU A 131 -17.83 0.04 -12.03
C GLU A 131 -16.87 -0.59 -10.99
N ARG A 132 -17.42 -1.49 -10.16
CA ARG A 132 -16.73 -2.03 -8.96
C ARG A 132 -15.72 -3.12 -9.29
N ASP A 133 -16.02 -3.94 -10.27
CA ASP A 133 -15.17 -5.08 -10.62
C ASP A 133 -14.22 -4.71 -11.75
N PRO A 134 -12.92 -5.05 -11.63
CA PRO A 134 -12.00 -4.85 -12.73
C PRO A 134 -12.40 -5.74 -13.92
N ALA A 135 -12.47 -5.16 -15.12
CA ALA A 135 -12.62 -5.90 -16.36
C ALA A 135 -11.34 -6.72 -16.61
N ILE A 136 -11.39 -8.01 -16.31
CA ILE A 136 -10.26 -8.95 -16.36
C ILE A 136 -10.48 -9.92 -17.52
N CYS A 137 -9.42 -10.17 -18.27
CA CYS A 137 -9.32 -11.29 -19.21
C CYS A 137 -8.08 -12.13 -18.97
N ALA A 138 -8.15 -13.40 -19.32
CA ALA A 138 -7.03 -14.31 -19.45
C ALA A 138 -6.98 -14.88 -20.87
N GLY A 139 -5.80 -14.85 -21.50
CA GLY A 139 -5.49 -15.58 -22.71
C GLY A 139 -4.60 -16.77 -22.37
N VAL A 140 -4.97 -17.98 -22.79
CA VAL A 140 -4.24 -19.21 -22.50
C VAL A 140 -3.91 -19.92 -23.80
N MET A 141 -2.65 -20.22 -24.01
CA MET A 141 -2.18 -21.07 -25.11
C MET A 141 -2.03 -22.50 -24.57
N VAL A 142 -2.59 -23.47 -25.29
CA VAL A 142 -2.53 -24.89 -24.92
C VAL A 142 -1.76 -25.71 -25.94
N LYS A 143 -1.05 -26.74 -25.46
CA LYS A 143 -0.30 -27.70 -26.30
C LYS A 143 -1.26 -28.49 -27.18
N ASP A 144 -2.34 -29.00 -26.58
CA ASP A 144 -3.36 -29.82 -27.23
C ASP A 144 -4.73 -29.12 -27.16
N GLY A 145 -5.26 -28.75 -28.33
CA GLY A 145 -6.59 -28.15 -28.45
C GLY A 145 -7.71 -29.11 -28.07
N GLY A 146 -7.49 -30.42 -28.12
CA GLY A 146 -8.49 -31.43 -27.76
C GLY A 146 -8.96 -31.31 -26.32
N VAL A 147 -8.07 -30.94 -25.39
CA VAL A 147 -8.41 -30.73 -23.97
C VAL A 147 -9.38 -29.56 -23.79
N VAL A 148 -9.19 -28.48 -24.55
CA VAL A 148 -10.12 -27.33 -24.51
C VAL A 148 -11.47 -27.72 -25.11
N GLU A 149 -11.50 -28.47 -26.22
CA GLU A 149 -12.76 -28.95 -26.80
C GLU A 149 -13.54 -29.86 -25.85
N GLN A 150 -12.85 -30.69 -25.04
CA GLN A 150 -13.48 -31.49 -23.99
C GLN A 150 -14.08 -30.63 -22.87
N VAL A 151 -13.41 -29.56 -22.48
CA VAL A 151 -13.93 -28.58 -21.51
C VAL A 151 -15.15 -27.87 -22.10
N LEU A 152 -15.10 -27.45 -23.37
CA LEU A 152 -16.20 -26.78 -24.06
C LEU A 152 -17.41 -27.68 -24.36
N ALA A 153 -17.25 -29.00 -24.20
CA ALA A 153 -18.33 -29.97 -24.28
C ALA A 153 -19.05 -30.19 -22.93
N GLN A 154 -18.55 -29.61 -21.83
CA GLN A 154 -19.17 -29.75 -20.51
C GLN A 154 -20.52 -29.00 -20.45
N PRO A 155 -21.51 -29.52 -19.70
CA PRO A 155 -22.84 -28.88 -19.60
C PRO A 155 -22.84 -27.45 -19.07
N ALA A 156 -21.83 -27.07 -18.28
CA ALA A 156 -21.66 -25.71 -17.75
C ALA A 156 -21.25 -24.67 -18.81
N VAL A 157 -20.92 -25.13 -20.03
CA VAL A 157 -20.48 -24.28 -21.14
C VAL A 157 -21.58 -24.10 -22.17
N ARG A 158 -22.09 -22.88 -22.31
CA ARG A 158 -23.04 -22.52 -23.36
C ARG A 158 -22.30 -21.97 -24.57
N LYS A 159 -22.30 -22.71 -25.69
CA LYS A 159 -21.75 -22.23 -26.96
C LYS A 159 -22.58 -21.06 -27.50
N MET A 160 -21.89 -20.03 -27.99
CA MET A 160 -22.46 -18.90 -28.70
C MET A 160 -22.15 -19.02 -30.21
N ALA A 161 -22.58 -18.04 -31.01
CA ALA A 161 -22.25 -18.01 -32.43
C ALA A 161 -20.72 -17.90 -32.67
N GLY A 162 -20.23 -18.73 -33.59
CA GLY A 162 -18.81 -18.83 -33.93
C GLY A 162 -17.99 -19.49 -32.82
N GLU A 163 -16.78 -18.99 -32.61
CA GLU A 163 -15.82 -19.54 -31.63
C GLU A 163 -16.09 -19.11 -30.17
N LYS A 164 -17.24 -18.49 -29.88
CA LYS A 164 -17.53 -17.87 -28.59
C LYS A 164 -18.32 -18.81 -27.68
N PHE A 165 -18.18 -18.63 -26.37
CA PHE A 165 -18.93 -19.38 -25.36
C PHE A 165 -19.14 -18.56 -24.09
N VAL A 166 -20.02 -19.03 -23.22
CA VAL A 166 -20.25 -18.50 -21.87
C VAL A 166 -20.14 -19.66 -20.89
N LEU A 167 -19.41 -19.43 -19.80
CA LEU A 167 -19.37 -20.30 -18.63
C LEU A 167 -20.30 -19.70 -17.57
N GLU A 168 -21.30 -20.48 -17.15
CA GLU A 168 -22.21 -20.09 -16.08
C GLU A 168 -21.62 -20.58 -14.74
N GLN A 169 -21.17 -19.67 -13.87
CA GLN A 169 -20.60 -19.99 -12.56
C GLN A 169 -21.66 -19.93 -11.45
N GLY A 170 -21.93 -21.09 -10.84
CA GLY A 170 -22.72 -21.20 -9.61
C GLY A 170 -24.19 -20.76 -9.71
N ALA A 171 -24.87 -20.73 -8.56
CA ALA A 171 -26.26 -20.30 -8.45
C ALA A 171 -26.42 -18.76 -8.57
N GLU A 172 -25.33 -18.01 -8.42
CA GLU A 172 -25.32 -16.54 -8.45
C GLU A 172 -25.26 -15.96 -9.87
N GLY A 173 -25.10 -16.82 -10.89
CA GLY A 173 -25.18 -16.42 -12.29
C GLY A 173 -24.00 -15.59 -12.77
N GLU A 174 -22.82 -15.73 -12.15
CA GLU A 174 -21.61 -15.08 -12.65
C GLU A 174 -21.26 -15.65 -14.03
N LEU A 175 -21.23 -14.79 -15.05
CA LEU A 175 -20.97 -15.18 -16.43
C LEU A 175 -19.53 -14.87 -16.79
N THR A 176 -18.75 -15.91 -17.13
CA THR A 176 -17.46 -15.72 -17.82
C THR A 176 -17.68 -15.90 -19.32
N TYR A 177 -17.29 -14.92 -20.11
CA TYR A 177 -17.37 -14.94 -21.56
C TYR A 177 -16.06 -15.47 -22.12
N GLY A 178 -16.10 -16.34 -23.11
CA GLY A 178 -14.90 -16.89 -23.70
C GLY A 178 -14.93 -17.04 -25.21
N ALA A 179 -13.76 -17.26 -25.79
CA ALA A 179 -13.58 -17.63 -27.17
C ALA A 179 -12.42 -18.61 -27.34
N TRP A 180 -12.58 -19.57 -28.26
CA TRP A 180 -11.56 -20.58 -28.58
C TRP A 180 -11.05 -20.42 -30.00
N ILE A 181 -9.85 -19.86 -30.15
CA ILE A 181 -9.22 -19.64 -31.45
C ILE A 181 -8.43 -20.90 -31.81
N ARG A 182 -9.13 -21.85 -32.44
CA ARG A 182 -8.62 -23.21 -32.70
C ARG A 182 -7.30 -23.21 -33.47
N GLU A 183 -7.18 -22.39 -34.51
CA GLU A 183 -5.98 -22.33 -35.37
C GLU A 183 -4.74 -21.86 -34.60
N ALA A 184 -4.92 -20.99 -33.61
CA ALA A 184 -3.86 -20.47 -32.77
C ALA A 184 -3.64 -21.30 -31.49
N ARG A 185 -4.56 -22.23 -31.18
CA ARG A 185 -4.65 -22.95 -29.90
C ARG A 185 -4.72 -22.01 -28.69
N VAL A 186 -5.47 -20.91 -28.83
CA VAL A 186 -5.62 -19.88 -27.79
C VAL A 186 -7.06 -19.80 -27.31
N ALA A 187 -7.26 -19.96 -26.00
CA ALA A 187 -8.51 -19.66 -25.32
C ALA A 187 -8.43 -18.27 -24.70
N VAL A 188 -9.44 -17.42 -24.93
CA VAL A 188 -9.59 -16.12 -24.27
C VAL A 188 -10.80 -16.19 -23.35
N LEU A 189 -10.66 -15.80 -22.10
CA LEU A 189 -11.71 -15.81 -21.06
C LEU A 189 -11.77 -14.44 -20.41
N CYS A 190 -12.96 -13.85 -20.27
CA CYS A 190 -13.16 -12.51 -19.74
C CYS A 190 -14.40 -12.47 -18.85
N ASN A 191 -14.37 -11.68 -17.78
CA ASN A 191 -15.58 -11.43 -16.97
C ASN A 191 -16.57 -10.46 -17.63
N GLU A 192 -16.15 -9.77 -18.70
CA GLU A 192 -16.99 -8.84 -19.45
C GLU A 192 -17.03 -9.15 -20.95
N PRO A 193 -18.21 -9.03 -21.59
CA PRO A 193 -18.34 -9.29 -23.02
C PRO A 193 -17.65 -8.21 -23.86
N LYS A 194 -17.65 -6.95 -23.42
CA LYS A 194 -16.98 -5.85 -24.13
C LYS A 194 -15.47 -6.08 -24.21
N LEU A 195 -14.86 -6.53 -23.11
CA LEU A 195 -13.43 -6.79 -23.07
C LEU A 195 -13.05 -8.02 -23.92
N LEU A 196 -13.88 -9.07 -23.93
CA LEU A 196 -13.71 -10.20 -24.86
C LEU A 196 -13.75 -9.74 -26.32
N MET A 197 -14.70 -8.88 -26.68
CA MET A 197 -14.80 -8.36 -28.04
C MET A 197 -13.60 -7.48 -28.42
N ALA A 198 -13.06 -6.71 -27.47
CA ALA A 198 -11.82 -5.96 -27.69
C ALA A 198 -10.64 -6.91 -27.97
N ALA A 199 -10.48 -7.96 -27.16
CA ALA A 199 -9.45 -8.98 -27.34
C ALA A 199 -9.54 -9.68 -28.71
N LEU A 200 -10.75 -10.07 -29.13
CA LEU A 200 -10.99 -10.67 -30.45
C LEU A 200 -10.73 -9.67 -31.59
N GLY A 201 -11.05 -8.39 -31.40
CA GLY A 201 -10.69 -7.34 -32.36
C GLY A 201 -9.18 -7.24 -32.58
N VAL A 202 -8.37 -7.42 -31.54
CA VAL A 202 -6.90 -7.50 -31.67
C VAL A 202 -6.50 -8.77 -32.42
N ALA A 203 -7.09 -9.92 -32.06
CA ALA A 203 -6.82 -11.21 -32.68
C ALA A 203 -7.13 -11.22 -34.18
N GLU A 204 -8.14 -10.49 -34.63
CA GLU A 204 -8.51 -10.32 -36.04
C GLU A 204 -7.65 -9.26 -36.76
N GLY A 205 -6.77 -8.56 -36.05
CA GLY A 205 -5.98 -7.44 -36.58
C GLY A 205 -6.80 -6.16 -36.83
N LYS A 206 -8.00 -6.05 -36.24
CA LYS A 206 -8.88 -4.87 -36.31
C LYS A 206 -8.53 -3.81 -35.26
N ALA A 207 -7.82 -4.18 -34.20
CA ALA A 207 -7.35 -3.30 -33.14
C ALA A 207 -5.84 -3.47 -32.91
N SER A 208 -5.20 -2.46 -32.31
CA SER A 208 -3.79 -2.55 -31.92
C SER A 208 -3.58 -3.51 -30.76
N SER A 209 -2.55 -4.34 -30.87
CA SER A 209 -2.12 -5.24 -29.80
C SER A 209 -1.21 -4.55 -28.79
N PHE A 210 -1.11 -5.15 -27.60
CA PHE A 210 -0.22 -4.71 -26.53
C PHE A 210 1.25 -4.66 -26.95
N LYS A 211 1.64 -5.35 -28.03
CA LYS A 211 2.99 -5.23 -28.61
C LYS A 211 3.38 -3.79 -28.98
N LYS A 212 2.39 -2.91 -29.23
CA LYS A 212 2.61 -1.48 -29.52
C LYS A 212 2.62 -0.58 -28.27
N SER A 213 2.23 -1.12 -27.11
CA SER A 213 2.20 -0.37 -25.86
C SER A 213 3.61 -0.02 -25.39
N PRO A 214 3.84 1.18 -24.83
CA PRO A 214 5.14 1.55 -24.23
C PRO A 214 5.53 0.64 -23.03
N LEU A 215 4.54 -0.02 -22.43
CA LEU A 215 4.72 -1.01 -21.36
C LEU A 215 5.37 -2.31 -21.86
N PHE A 216 5.18 -2.66 -23.14
CA PHE A 216 5.67 -3.92 -23.67
C PHE A 216 7.18 -3.85 -23.89
N LYS A 217 7.89 -4.85 -23.33
CA LYS A 217 9.33 -5.02 -23.47
C LYS A 217 9.58 -6.30 -24.26
N SER A 218 9.92 -6.15 -25.55
CA SER A 218 10.05 -7.28 -26.47
C SER A 218 11.14 -8.28 -26.06
N ASP A 219 12.22 -7.78 -25.46
CA ASP A 219 13.30 -8.58 -24.88
C ASP A 219 12.83 -9.47 -23.72
N ARG A 220 11.66 -9.18 -23.12
CA ARG A 220 11.05 -9.92 -22.01
C ARG A 220 9.85 -10.75 -22.41
N ALA A 221 9.45 -10.73 -23.68
CA ALA A 221 8.26 -11.43 -24.17
C ALA A 221 8.24 -12.95 -23.89
N GLN A 222 9.40 -13.57 -23.64
CA GLN A 222 9.53 -14.99 -23.37
C GLN A 222 9.53 -15.36 -21.87
N GLY A 223 9.82 -14.41 -20.98
CA GLY A 223 9.93 -14.65 -19.54
C GLY A 223 8.62 -14.40 -18.78
N THR A 224 8.63 -14.62 -17.46
CA THR A 224 7.53 -14.17 -16.59
C THR A 224 7.67 -12.69 -16.35
N TRP A 225 6.61 -11.92 -16.57
CA TRP A 225 6.60 -10.50 -16.28
C TRP A 225 5.20 -9.96 -16.00
N LEU A 226 5.15 -8.80 -15.35
CA LEU A 226 3.97 -8.04 -15.03
C LEU A 226 4.24 -6.58 -15.41
N ALA A 227 3.39 -5.99 -16.23
CA ALA A 227 3.40 -4.59 -16.57
C ALA A 227 2.10 -3.93 -16.08
N VAL A 228 2.20 -2.75 -15.51
CA VAL A 228 1.10 -2.02 -14.89
C VAL A 228 1.19 -0.55 -15.28
N ASP A 229 0.15 -0.01 -15.91
CA ASP A 229 -0.08 1.42 -16.09
C ASP A 229 -0.73 1.99 -14.82
N LEU A 230 0.05 2.71 -14.02
CA LEU A 230 -0.42 3.29 -12.77
C LEU A 230 -1.43 4.43 -13.02
N GLN A 231 -1.25 5.18 -14.11
CA GLN A 231 -2.17 6.26 -14.46
C GLN A 231 -3.53 5.67 -14.88
N GLY A 232 -3.50 4.65 -15.74
CA GLY A 232 -4.68 3.95 -16.22
C GLY A 232 -5.51 3.33 -15.08
N ILE A 233 -4.85 2.74 -14.08
CA ILE A 233 -5.54 2.14 -12.92
C ILE A 233 -6.14 3.20 -11.99
N THR A 234 -5.48 4.34 -11.83
CA THR A 234 -5.92 5.38 -10.89
C THR A 234 -6.96 6.34 -11.48
N ALA A 235 -7.27 6.23 -12.77
CA ALA A 235 -8.39 6.90 -13.45
C ALA A 235 -8.46 8.42 -13.17
N GLY A 236 -7.31 9.11 -13.17
CA GLY A 236 -7.25 10.56 -13.01
C GLY A 236 -7.33 11.08 -11.56
N LYS A 237 -7.11 10.22 -10.55
CA LYS A 237 -6.78 10.73 -9.21
C LYS A 237 -5.53 11.60 -9.28
N GLU A 238 -5.58 12.76 -8.63
CA GLU A 238 -4.50 13.74 -8.62
C GLU A 238 -3.17 13.10 -8.18
N GLY A 239 -2.10 13.30 -8.96
CA GLY A 239 -0.73 12.97 -8.56
C GLY A 239 0.07 12.07 -9.50
N LEU A 240 -0.57 11.28 -10.38
CA LEU A 240 0.12 10.43 -11.37
C LEU A 240 -0.05 10.97 -12.80
N GLU A 241 1.06 11.26 -13.46
CA GLU A 241 1.09 11.71 -14.85
C GLU A 241 1.20 10.53 -15.85
N ALA A 242 0.93 10.85 -17.12
CA ALA A 242 1.06 9.91 -18.23
C ALA A 242 2.48 9.36 -18.39
N GLY A 243 2.55 8.04 -18.50
CA GLY A 243 3.78 7.25 -18.54
C GLY A 243 4.21 6.67 -17.19
N SER A 244 3.45 6.90 -16.11
CA SER A 244 3.70 6.27 -14.82
C SER A 244 3.36 4.78 -14.86
N GLN A 245 4.32 3.91 -14.56
CA GLN A 245 4.21 2.47 -14.75
C GLN A 245 5.01 1.66 -13.73
N VAL A 246 4.62 0.41 -13.54
CA VAL A 246 5.42 -0.62 -12.85
C VAL A 246 5.62 -1.77 -13.80
N PHE A 247 6.86 -2.23 -13.91
CA PHE A 247 7.23 -3.42 -14.64
C PHE A 247 8.00 -4.34 -13.70
N VAL A 248 7.62 -5.61 -13.66
CA VAL A 248 8.29 -6.65 -12.88
C VAL A 248 8.61 -7.78 -13.84
N ALA A 249 9.83 -8.28 -13.86
CA ALA A 249 10.23 -9.43 -14.66
C ALA A 249 11.07 -10.42 -13.87
N PHE A 250 10.97 -11.69 -14.28
CA PHE A 250 11.73 -12.82 -13.78
C PHE A 250 12.46 -13.42 -14.97
N PRO A 251 13.67 -12.94 -15.26
CA PRO A 251 14.46 -13.48 -16.35
C PRO A 251 14.93 -14.86 -15.90
N GLY A 252 14.24 -15.92 -16.33
CA GLY A 252 14.65 -17.32 -16.11
C GLY A 252 15.91 -17.71 -16.89
N VAL A 253 16.87 -16.79 -17.03
CA VAL A 253 18.11 -16.96 -17.77
C VAL A 253 19.23 -17.16 -16.76
N ALA A 254 19.97 -18.26 -16.88
CA ALA A 254 21.11 -18.53 -16.01
C ALA A 254 22.12 -17.36 -16.04
N GLY A 255 22.41 -16.78 -14.86
CA GLY A 255 23.35 -15.67 -14.69
C GLY A 255 22.74 -14.26 -14.73
N ALA A 256 21.46 -14.11 -15.11
CA ALA A 256 20.73 -12.85 -14.97
C ALA A 256 20.24 -12.65 -13.51
N PRO A 257 19.94 -11.41 -13.07
CA PRO A 257 19.25 -11.20 -11.80
C PRO A 257 17.89 -11.93 -11.81
N ASP A 258 17.56 -12.69 -10.77
CA ASP A 258 16.32 -13.47 -10.71
C ASP A 258 15.06 -12.58 -10.60
N LEU A 259 15.23 -11.28 -10.33
CA LEU A 259 14.18 -10.28 -10.23
C LEU A 259 14.65 -8.94 -10.80
N GLU A 260 13.79 -8.37 -11.64
CA GLU A 260 13.91 -7.00 -12.12
C GLU A 260 12.59 -6.27 -11.86
N VAL A 261 12.63 -5.18 -11.09
CA VAL A 261 11.49 -4.29 -10.89
C VAL A 261 11.85 -2.91 -11.40
N ARG A 262 11.12 -2.41 -12.39
CA ARG A 262 11.20 -1.02 -12.84
C ARG A 262 9.95 -0.28 -12.42
N PHE A 263 10.13 0.77 -11.65
CA PHE A 263 9.10 1.72 -11.30
C PHE A 263 9.38 3.04 -12.03
N THR A 264 8.37 3.59 -12.69
CA THR A 264 8.41 4.95 -13.25
C THR A 264 7.22 5.70 -12.69
N GLY A 265 7.46 6.75 -11.92
CA GLY A 265 6.43 7.62 -11.38
C GLY A 265 6.65 9.04 -11.87
N TYR A 266 5.65 9.62 -12.51
CA TYR A 266 5.66 11.00 -12.98
C TYR A 266 4.57 11.81 -12.27
N GLY A 267 4.83 13.09 -12.06
CA GLY A 267 3.92 14.01 -11.35
C GLY A 267 4.55 14.68 -10.13
N ALA A 268 3.82 15.63 -9.56
CA ALA A 268 4.30 16.46 -8.44
C ALA A 268 4.73 15.66 -7.19
N SER A 269 4.14 14.48 -7.00
CA SER A 269 4.44 13.58 -5.87
C SER A 269 5.69 12.72 -6.09
N PHE A 270 6.27 12.70 -7.29
CA PHE A 270 7.41 11.87 -7.65
C PHE A 270 8.66 12.73 -7.88
N PRO A 271 9.57 12.81 -6.90
CA PRO A 271 10.74 13.67 -7.02
C PRO A 271 11.69 13.15 -8.09
N ALA A 272 12.26 14.07 -8.86
CA ALA A 272 13.30 13.78 -9.86
C ALA A 272 14.67 13.46 -9.22
N LEU A 273 14.72 12.53 -8.26
CA LEU A 273 15.92 12.24 -7.46
C LEU A 273 17.14 11.85 -8.30
N GLY A 274 16.94 11.12 -9.41
CA GLY A 274 18.04 10.76 -10.31
C GLY A 274 18.70 11.96 -11.01
N THR A 275 18.10 13.16 -10.96
CA THR A 275 18.72 14.39 -11.47
C THR A 275 19.63 15.09 -10.47
N VAL A 276 19.56 14.71 -9.18
CA VAL A 276 20.32 15.31 -8.09
C VAL A 276 21.25 14.33 -7.37
N LEU A 277 20.97 13.03 -7.46
CA LEU A 277 21.79 11.96 -6.90
C LEU A 277 22.38 11.08 -8.00
N ALA A 278 23.68 10.80 -7.90
CA ALA A 278 24.37 9.82 -8.71
C ALA A 278 24.54 8.50 -7.94
N ALA A 279 24.73 7.40 -8.68
CA ALA A 279 25.09 6.12 -8.10
C ALA A 279 26.51 6.15 -7.51
N THR A 280 26.74 5.34 -6.47
CA THR A 280 28.06 5.17 -5.84
C THR A 280 28.38 3.68 -5.69
N ASN A 281 29.64 3.34 -5.38
CA ASN A 281 30.08 1.94 -5.26
C ASN A 281 29.58 1.21 -3.99
N GLN A 282 29.02 1.96 -3.04
CA GLN A 282 28.50 1.47 -1.76
C GLN A 282 29.60 0.84 -0.86
N GLY A 283 30.84 1.35 -0.93
CA GLY A 283 31.97 0.88 -0.15
C GLY A 283 31.83 1.04 1.37
N ALA A 284 30.99 1.96 1.85
CA ALA A 284 30.69 2.12 3.27
C ALA A 284 29.95 0.91 3.85
N MET A 285 29.13 0.26 3.03
CA MET A 285 28.40 -0.95 3.40
C MET A 285 29.35 -2.12 3.59
N GLU A 286 30.37 -2.22 2.75
CA GLU A 286 31.42 -3.23 2.90
C GLU A 286 32.17 -3.10 4.22
N ARG A 287 32.30 -1.88 4.77
CA ARG A 287 33.01 -1.59 6.02
C ARG A 287 32.20 -1.88 7.29
N LEU A 288 30.90 -2.12 7.18
CA LEU A 288 30.05 -2.50 8.31
C LEU A 288 30.59 -3.77 8.98
N PRO A 289 30.40 -3.99 10.30
CA PRO A 289 30.78 -5.23 10.93
C PRO A 289 30.07 -6.44 10.31
N LYS A 290 30.77 -7.58 10.23
CA LYS A 290 30.19 -8.88 9.89
C LYS A 290 29.06 -9.23 10.88
N GLY A 291 28.08 -10.00 10.41
CA GLY A 291 26.95 -10.47 11.23
C GLY A 291 25.74 -9.53 11.23
N ALA A 292 25.67 -8.59 10.28
CA ALA A 292 24.46 -7.81 10.06
C ALA A 292 23.34 -8.73 9.56
N ALA A 293 22.20 -8.73 10.23
CA ALA A 293 20.98 -9.41 9.78
C ALA A 293 20.44 -8.81 8.47
N GLY A 294 20.65 -7.50 8.32
CA GLY A 294 20.47 -6.80 7.06
C GLY A 294 21.31 -5.54 7.03
N ALA A 295 21.61 -5.06 5.84
CA ALA A 295 22.32 -3.82 5.63
C ALA A 295 21.69 -3.01 4.49
N LEU A 296 21.78 -1.70 4.55
CA LEU A 296 21.27 -0.76 3.56
C LEU A 296 22.31 0.32 3.27
N GLY A 297 22.89 0.31 2.08
CA GLY A 297 23.66 1.40 1.52
C GLY A 297 22.76 2.38 0.76
N VAL A 298 22.97 3.68 0.95
CA VAL A 298 22.28 4.77 0.26
C VAL A 298 23.32 5.74 -0.26
N SER A 299 23.27 6.03 -1.55
CA SER A 299 24.12 7.03 -2.18
C SER A 299 23.72 8.41 -1.73
N LEU A 300 24.69 9.16 -1.23
CA LEU A 300 24.64 10.60 -1.09
C LEU A 300 25.45 11.28 -2.19
N GLN A 301 25.97 10.55 -3.17
CA GLN A 301 26.76 11.15 -4.24
C GLN A 301 25.88 12.12 -5.03
N ARG A 302 26.32 13.37 -5.15
CA ARG A 302 25.61 14.40 -5.90
C ARG A 302 25.84 14.15 -7.39
N ALA A 303 24.81 14.36 -8.21
CA ALA A 303 24.99 14.40 -9.65
C ALA A 303 25.92 15.56 -10.06
N PRO A 304 26.59 15.50 -11.23
CA PRO A 304 27.50 16.55 -11.67
C PRO A 304 26.84 17.93 -11.65
N GLY A 305 27.46 18.88 -10.94
CA GLY A 305 26.96 20.26 -10.78
C GLY A 305 25.81 20.43 -9.79
N LYS A 306 25.48 19.39 -9.01
CA LYS A 306 24.44 19.44 -7.96
C LYS A 306 25.04 19.49 -6.57
N THR A 307 24.26 20.01 -5.63
CA THR A 307 24.64 20.24 -4.23
C THR A 307 23.67 19.53 -3.28
N LEU A 308 24.01 19.44 -2.00
CA LEU A 308 23.08 18.97 -0.97
C LEU A 308 21.78 19.79 -0.92
N ARG A 309 21.84 21.10 -1.23
CA ARG A 309 20.66 21.97 -1.29
C ARG A 309 19.67 21.47 -2.34
N ASP A 310 20.17 21.14 -3.54
CA ASP A 310 19.33 20.60 -4.62
C ASP A 310 18.63 19.30 -4.20
N VAL A 311 19.34 18.42 -3.48
CA VAL A 311 18.78 17.17 -2.96
C VAL A 311 17.66 17.46 -1.96
N ILE A 312 17.90 18.34 -0.97
CA ILE A 312 16.91 18.69 0.06
C ILE A 312 15.67 19.31 -0.60
N ASP A 313 15.83 20.20 -1.57
CA ASP A 313 14.71 20.88 -2.22
C ASP A 313 13.89 19.95 -3.12
N VAL A 314 14.53 18.96 -3.77
CA VAL A 314 13.81 17.90 -4.50
C VAL A 314 13.01 17.02 -3.53
N VAL A 315 13.59 16.60 -2.41
CA VAL A 315 12.89 15.79 -1.40
C VAL A 315 11.74 16.57 -0.74
N ALA A 316 12.00 17.82 -0.33
CA ALA A 316 11.03 18.67 0.34
C ALA A 316 9.79 18.91 -0.51
N ARG A 317 9.96 19.16 -1.82
CA ARG A 317 8.83 19.30 -2.76
C ARG A 317 7.96 18.05 -2.82
N ALA A 318 8.56 16.86 -2.83
CA ALA A 318 7.80 15.61 -2.89
C ALA A 318 7.02 15.32 -1.60
N VAL A 319 7.57 15.68 -0.43
CA VAL A 319 6.90 15.44 0.86
C VAL A 319 6.02 16.61 1.33
N GLY A 320 5.92 17.68 0.54
CA GLY A 320 5.24 18.92 0.96
C GLY A 320 5.91 19.59 2.18
N GLY A 321 7.20 19.31 2.40
CA GLY A 321 7.96 19.77 3.54
C GLY A 321 8.64 21.12 3.28
N PRO A 322 9.11 21.78 4.35
CA PRO A 322 9.94 22.96 4.19
C PRO A 322 11.27 22.56 3.54
N GLY A 323 11.69 23.33 2.52
CA GLY A 323 12.92 23.10 1.78
C GLY A 323 14.19 23.34 2.59
N SER A 324 15.31 23.50 1.88
CA SER A 324 16.64 23.79 2.44
C SER A 324 16.67 24.94 3.45
N ALA A 325 15.78 25.92 3.33
CA ALA A 325 15.64 27.03 4.29
C ALA A 325 15.41 26.58 5.75
N LEU A 326 14.67 25.48 5.99
CA LEU A 326 14.53 24.96 7.36
C LEU A 326 15.85 24.42 7.89
N VAL A 327 16.56 23.64 7.07
CA VAL A 327 17.84 23.05 7.47
C VAL A 327 18.86 24.15 7.73
N GLU A 328 18.88 25.19 6.90
CA GLU A 328 19.69 26.39 7.13
C GLU A 328 19.31 27.11 8.43
N GLY A 329 18.01 27.22 8.73
CA GLY A 329 17.54 27.76 10.00
C GLY A 329 17.98 26.94 11.22
N LEU A 330 18.01 25.62 11.11
CA LEU A 330 18.51 24.72 12.16
C LEU A 330 20.03 24.80 12.32
N LEU A 331 20.74 25.01 11.21
CA LEU A 331 22.19 25.19 11.19
C LEU A 331 22.60 26.61 11.62
N ALA A 332 21.68 27.58 11.60
CA ALA A 332 21.93 28.95 12.02
C ALA A 332 22.45 28.99 13.47
N GLY A 333 23.58 29.66 13.67
CA GLY A 333 24.23 29.75 14.99
C GLY A 333 25.07 28.53 15.39
N SER A 334 25.14 27.48 14.57
CA SER A 334 26.05 26.34 14.77
C SER A 334 27.45 26.58 14.20
N GLY A 335 27.60 27.60 13.35
CA GLY A 335 28.83 27.87 12.59
C GLY A 335 29.02 26.94 11.38
N VAL A 336 28.10 26.01 11.14
CA VAL A 336 28.04 25.13 9.97
C VAL A 336 26.98 25.68 9.02
N ASP A 337 27.28 25.75 7.73
CA ASP A 337 26.34 26.05 6.66
C ASP A 337 26.13 24.80 5.78
N LEU A 338 25.15 24.85 4.87
CA LEU A 338 24.89 23.72 3.97
C LEU A 338 26.08 23.39 3.07
N GLU A 339 26.90 24.36 2.69
CA GLU A 339 28.09 24.12 1.87
C GLU A 339 29.18 23.38 2.65
N THR A 340 29.40 23.75 3.91
CA THR A 340 30.29 23.02 4.84
C THR A 340 29.77 21.59 5.01
N LEU A 341 28.46 21.41 5.19
CA LEU A 341 27.86 20.08 5.32
C LEU A 341 28.00 19.28 4.01
N ASP A 342 27.78 19.91 2.87
CA ASP A 342 27.90 19.30 1.54
C ASP A 342 29.33 18.81 1.29
N ARG A 343 30.34 19.63 1.61
CA ARG A 343 31.76 19.23 1.53
C ARG A 343 32.12 18.14 2.54
N ALA A 344 31.55 18.20 3.74
CA ALA A 344 31.81 17.21 4.79
C ALA A 344 31.28 15.83 4.39
N LEU A 345 30.03 15.77 3.93
CA LEU A 345 29.35 14.54 3.55
C LEU A 345 29.99 13.92 2.31
N GLY A 346 30.42 12.68 2.44
CA GLY A 346 30.85 11.85 1.33
C GLY A 346 29.70 11.39 0.44
N GLY A 347 29.99 10.42 -0.42
CA GLY A 347 29.06 9.92 -1.42
C GLY A 347 28.07 8.85 -0.93
N GLU A 348 28.07 8.46 0.34
CA GLU A 348 27.32 7.29 0.81
C GLU A 348 27.03 7.28 2.32
N VAL A 349 25.94 6.61 2.68
CA VAL A 349 25.59 6.17 4.04
C VAL A 349 25.30 4.68 3.99
N ALA A 350 25.79 3.92 4.96
CA ALA A 350 25.42 2.52 5.11
C ALA A 350 24.88 2.24 6.51
N VAL A 351 23.79 1.49 6.60
CA VAL A 351 23.12 1.13 7.85
C VAL A 351 23.11 -0.38 7.99
N GLY A 352 23.73 -0.92 9.03
CA GLY A 352 23.65 -2.32 9.40
C GLY A 352 22.68 -2.53 10.58
N MET A 353 21.90 -3.61 10.52
CA MET A 353 20.99 -4.05 11.57
C MET A 353 21.53 -5.34 12.18
N TYR A 354 21.67 -5.38 13.50
CA TYR A 354 22.33 -6.46 14.23
C TYR A 354 21.45 -6.95 15.36
N ARG A 355 21.42 -8.26 15.58
CA ARG A 355 20.79 -8.86 16.75
C ARG A 355 21.79 -8.90 17.90
N ASP A 356 21.40 -8.43 19.07
CA ASP A 356 22.19 -8.58 20.29
C ASP A 356 22.18 -10.06 20.73
N PRO A 357 23.34 -10.74 20.74
CA PRO A 357 23.42 -12.15 21.12
C PRO A 357 23.07 -12.39 22.59
N THR A 358 23.09 -11.35 23.42
CA THR A 358 22.75 -11.41 24.85
C THR A 358 21.30 -11.08 25.15
N SER A 359 20.54 -10.59 24.16
CA SER A 359 19.10 -10.38 24.33
C SER A 359 18.46 -11.73 24.64
N PRO A 360 17.67 -11.85 25.74
CA PRO A 360 16.98 -13.09 26.03
C PRO A 360 16.18 -13.50 24.79
N LYS A 361 16.38 -14.74 24.33
CA LYS A 361 15.47 -15.33 23.34
C LYS A 361 14.10 -15.21 23.97
N GLU A 362 13.19 -14.46 23.35
CA GLU A 362 11.85 -14.20 23.88
C GLU A 362 11.33 -15.48 24.53
N ALA A 363 11.09 -15.41 25.84
CA ALA A 363 10.59 -16.56 26.56
C ALA A 363 9.28 -16.97 25.89
N LYS A 364 9.19 -18.21 25.41
CA LYS A 364 7.98 -18.74 24.75
C LYS A 364 6.75 -18.35 25.57
N GLY A 365 5.97 -17.39 25.09
CA GLY A 365 4.76 -16.90 25.75
C GLY A 365 4.72 -15.40 26.07
N GLN A 366 5.79 -14.63 25.85
CA GLN A 366 5.70 -13.18 25.93
C GLN A 366 4.90 -12.67 24.72
N LYS A 367 3.64 -12.25 24.95
CA LYS A 367 2.82 -11.61 23.91
C LYS A 367 3.60 -10.41 23.39
N ALA A 368 3.72 -10.27 22.07
CA ALA A 368 4.33 -9.12 21.42
C ALA A 368 3.74 -7.83 22.02
N GLY A 369 4.45 -7.24 22.98
CA GLY A 369 4.02 -6.04 23.68
C GLY A 369 4.02 -4.87 22.71
N ALA A 370 3.24 -3.84 23.01
CA ALA A 370 3.22 -2.60 22.23
C ALA A 370 4.65 -2.12 21.94
N PRO A 371 4.93 -1.60 20.73
CA PRO A 371 6.25 -1.18 20.33
C PRO A 371 6.83 -0.23 21.39
N SER A 372 8.00 -0.57 21.93
CA SER A 372 8.70 0.32 22.84
C SER A 372 8.84 1.70 22.18
N GLY A 373 8.67 2.79 22.91
CA GLY A 373 8.64 4.16 22.36
C GLY A 373 9.90 4.57 21.56
N SER A 374 10.93 3.73 21.55
CA SER A 374 12.15 3.88 20.76
C SER A 374 12.03 3.43 19.29
N GLY A 375 10.93 2.77 18.89
CA GLY A 375 10.70 2.31 17.51
C GLY A 375 11.61 1.16 17.03
N LEU A 376 12.64 0.78 17.79
CA LEU A 376 13.47 -0.40 17.51
C LEU A 376 12.91 -1.64 18.24
N PRO A 377 12.87 -2.81 17.58
CA PRO A 377 12.54 -4.07 18.25
C PRO A 377 13.51 -4.34 19.41
N GLU A 378 13.02 -4.98 20.48
CA GLU A 378 13.89 -5.39 21.59
C GLU A 378 15.00 -6.33 21.08
N GLY A 379 16.21 -6.14 21.60
CA GLY A 379 17.38 -6.92 21.19
C GLY A 379 17.97 -6.56 19.83
N MET A 380 17.50 -5.50 19.17
CA MET A 380 18.12 -5.00 17.94
C MET A 380 19.05 -3.82 18.21
N THR A 381 20.18 -3.82 17.50
CA THR A 381 21.14 -2.72 17.43
C THR A 381 21.26 -2.28 15.97
N VAL A 382 21.13 -0.97 15.73
CA VAL A 382 21.38 -0.36 14.43
C VAL A 382 22.72 0.36 14.47
N LEU A 383 23.52 0.21 13.42
CA LEU A 383 24.77 0.94 13.24
C LEU A 383 24.81 1.54 11.84
N ALA A 384 24.77 2.86 11.76
CA ALA A 384 24.96 3.63 10.54
C ALA A 384 26.39 4.16 10.43
N THR A 385 26.91 4.19 9.21
CA THR A 385 28.19 4.80 8.83
C THR A 385 27.88 5.83 7.76
N ILE A 386 28.37 7.05 7.93
CA ILE A 386 28.26 8.12 6.96
C ILE A 386 29.67 8.37 6.45
N ALA A 387 29.91 8.12 5.16
CA ALA A 387 31.21 8.44 4.57
C ALA A 387 31.41 9.96 4.58
N MET A 388 32.64 10.41 4.84
CA MET A 388 32.99 11.82 4.86
C MET A 388 34.09 12.10 3.84
N ALA A 389 33.91 13.13 3.00
CA ALA A 389 34.87 13.48 1.95
C ALA A 389 35.95 14.46 2.43
N ASP A 390 35.60 15.40 3.31
CA ASP A 390 36.49 16.44 3.83
C ASP A 390 36.61 16.31 5.37
N GLU A 391 37.81 15.94 5.84
CA GLU A 391 38.11 15.75 7.26
C GLU A 391 38.02 17.04 8.08
N ALA A 392 38.37 18.19 7.48
CA ALA A 392 38.28 19.48 8.15
C ALA A 392 36.83 19.92 8.30
N ALA A 393 36.02 19.77 7.24
CA ALA A 393 34.59 20.05 7.28
C ALA A 393 33.87 19.08 8.23
N GLN A 394 34.21 17.79 8.23
CA GLN A 394 33.74 16.79 9.20
C GLN A 394 34.02 17.24 10.64
N LYS A 395 35.26 17.65 10.95
CA LYS A 395 35.63 18.12 12.29
C LYS A 395 34.80 19.33 12.71
N LYS A 396 34.54 20.26 11.79
CA LYS A 396 33.68 21.43 12.02
C LYS A 396 32.23 21.03 12.33
N VAL A 397 31.65 20.13 11.54
CA VAL A 397 30.30 19.57 11.77
C VAL A 397 30.22 18.89 13.13
N PHE A 398 31.19 18.03 13.46
CA PHE A 398 31.18 17.32 14.74
C PHE A 398 31.38 18.25 15.94
N THR A 399 32.23 19.28 15.81
CA THR A 399 32.41 20.29 16.85
C THR A 399 31.10 21.05 17.13
N ALA A 400 30.34 21.36 16.08
CA ALA A 400 29.02 21.97 16.22
C ALA A 400 28.03 21.04 16.92
N LEU A 401 28.03 19.73 16.60
CA LEU A 401 27.21 18.74 17.31
C LEU A 401 27.57 18.65 18.80
N VAL A 402 28.86 18.65 19.15
CA VAL A 402 29.32 18.68 20.55
C VAL A 402 28.88 19.97 21.25
N ALA A 403 28.91 21.11 20.57
CA ALA A 403 28.44 22.37 21.14
C ALA A 403 26.92 22.36 21.40
N LEU A 404 26.14 21.77 20.49
CA LEU A 404 24.70 21.57 20.66
C LEU A 404 24.38 20.61 21.81
N SER A 405 25.10 19.48 21.90
CA SER A 405 24.88 18.48 22.94
C SER A 405 25.13 19.05 24.35
N LYS A 406 26.09 19.98 24.48
CA LYS A 406 26.36 20.70 25.74
C LYS A 406 25.24 21.64 26.18
N LYS A 407 24.33 22.04 25.29
CA LYS A 407 23.15 22.86 25.66
C LYS A 407 22.10 22.03 26.41
N GLU A 408 22.08 20.71 26.23
CA GLU A 408 21.18 19.77 26.92
C GLU A 408 21.98 18.68 27.66
N PRO A 409 22.81 19.05 28.66
CA PRO A 409 23.82 18.15 29.25
C PRO A 409 23.24 16.99 30.07
N LYS A 410 21.95 17.05 30.41
CA LYS A 410 21.26 15.96 31.11
C LYS A 410 20.93 14.78 30.18
N GLN A 411 20.92 15.02 28.87
CA GLN A 411 20.58 14.02 27.85
C GLN A 411 21.84 13.49 27.17
N PHE A 412 22.79 14.39 26.85
CA PHE A 412 23.97 14.03 26.07
C PHE A 412 25.27 14.13 26.86
N LYS A 413 26.14 13.15 26.67
CA LYS A 413 27.52 13.12 27.17
C LYS A 413 28.49 13.15 26.00
N ALA A 414 29.31 14.20 25.91
CA ALA A 414 30.36 14.32 24.90
C ALA A 414 31.75 14.08 25.51
N VAL A 415 32.50 13.10 24.99
CA VAL A 415 33.87 12.77 25.40
C VAL A 415 34.74 12.59 24.15
N GLY A 416 35.66 13.54 23.91
CA GLY A 416 36.51 13.52 22.72
C GLY A 416 35.68 13.54 21.43
N ASN A 417 35.86 12.53 20.58
CA ASN A 417 35.15 12.36 19.31
C ASN A 417 33.88 11.51 19.43
N VAL A 418 33.33 11.36 20.64
CA VAL A 418 32.14 10.54 20.92
C VAL A 418 31.09 11.38 21.64
N ILE A 419 29.85 11.30 21.16
CA ILE A 419 28.65 11.80 21.83
C ILE A 419 27.77 10.60 22.14
N THR A 420 27.31 10.45 23.38
CA THR A 420 26.34 9.42 23.75
C THR A 420 25.11 10.03 24.40
N GLU A 421 23.95 9.40 24.18
CA GLU A 421 22.69 9.67 24.88
C GLU A 421 22.23 8.37 25.55
N ASP A 422 21.96 8.42 26.84
CA ASP A 422 21.41 7.27 27.57
C ASP A 422 19.90 7.22 27.35
N LEU A 423 19.41 6.15 26.72
CA LEU A 423 17.99 5.97 26.45
C LEU A 423 17.25 5.31 27.63
N GLY A 424 17.95 4.96 28.71
CA GLY A 424 17.44 4.08 29.75
C GLY A 424 17.53 2.60 29.35
N ASP A 425 17.23 1.71 30.31
CA ASP A 425 17.18 0.25 30.11
C ASP A 425 18.47 -0.37 29.53
N GLY A 426 19.61 0.26 29.79
CA GLY A 426 20.92 -0.18 29.27
C GLY A 426 21.14 0.09 27.79
N ARG A 427 20.31 0.92 27.15
CA ARG A 427 20.43 1.31 25.74
C ARG A 427 21.08 2.69 25.58
N GLU A 428 21.68 2.93 24.43
CA GLU A 428 22.27 4.22 24.11
C GLU A 428 22.13 4.58 22.63
N ILE A 429 22.16 5.88 22.34
CA ILE A 429 22.56 6.41 21.04
C ILE A 429 24.01 6.83 21.16
N ARG A 430 24.84 6.46 20.18
CA ARG A 430 26.27 6.77 20.12
C ARG A 430 26.59 7.40 18.77
N VAL A 431 27.16 8.60 18.77
CA VAL A 431 27.72 9.26 17.58
C VAL A 431 29.22 9.35 17.74
N GLU A 432 29.99 8.82 16.80
CA GLU A 432 31.45 8.80 16.85
C GLU A 432 32.08 9.30 15.54
N SER A 433 32.96 10.29 15.63
CA SER A 433 33.69 10.81 14.47
C SER A 433 35.04 10.11 14.32
N ARG A 434 35.27 9.50 13.15
CA ARG A 434 36.54 8.87 12.75
C ARG A 434 37.07 9.48 11.47
N LYS A 435 38.35 9.26 11.15
CA LYS A 435 38.91 9.74 9.88
C LYS A 435 38.11 9.17 8.69
N GLY A 436 37.49 10.07 7.92
CA GLY A 436 36.72 9.72 6.71
C GLY A 436 35.34 9.11 6.95
N MET A 437 34.84 9.08 8.20
CA MET A 437 33.47 8.61 8.48
C MET A 437 32.90 9.13 9.81
N VAL A 438 31.58 9.26 9.90
CA VAL A 438 30.85 9.40 11.15
C VAL A 438 30.03 8.13 11.39
N LEU A 439 30.10 7.58 12.60
CA LEU A 439 29.33 6.42 13.02
C LEU A 439 28.16 6.87 13.90
N ILE A 440 26.99 6.27 13.70
CA ILE A 440 25.80 6.47 14.52
C ILE A 440 25.27 5.10 14.91
N GLY A 441 25.32 4.74 16.18
CA GLY A 441 24.78 3.49 16.72
C GLY A 441 23.60 3.74 17.64
N ALA A 442 22.60 2.86 17.62
CA ALA A 442 21.48 2.87 18.55
C ALA A 442 21.12 1.43 18.94
N GLY A 443 21.07 1.14 20.24
CA GLY A 443 20.79 -0.23 20.74
C GLY A 443 21.33 -0.45 22.14
N ALA A 444 21.53 -1.72 22.53
CA ALA A 444 22.15 -2.04 23.81
C ALA A 444 23.57 -1.47 23.89
N ARG A 445 23.89 -0.73 24.96
CA ARG A 445 25.16 0.01 25.14
C ARG A 445 26.39 -0.84 24.85
N LYS A 446 26.44 -2.04 25.44
CA LYS A 446 27.55 -2.97 25.26
C LYS A 446 27.71 -3.38 23.79
N HIS A 447 26.60 -3.70 23.13
CA HIS A 447 26.60 -4.18 21.76
C HIS A 447 26.92 -3.06 20.75
N VAL A 448 26.37 -1.84 20.92
CA VAL A 448 26.71 -0.67 20.10
C VAL A 448 28.20 -0.36 20.18
N THR A 449 28.77 -0.35 21.38
CA THR A 449 30.20 -0.09 21.59
C THR A 449 31.06 -1.19 20.96
N GLU A 450 30.67 -2.46 21.09
CA GLU A 450 31.36 -3.59 20.48
C GLU A 450 31.37 -3.48 18.94
N LEU A 451 30.21 -3.27 18.32
CA LEU A 451 30.06 -3.15 16.86
C LEU A 451 30.85 -1.95 16.33
N ALA A 452 30.80 -0.80 17.00
CA ALA A 452 31.61 0.35 16.63
C ALA A 452 33.11 0.02 16.68
N GLY A 453 33.58 -0.79 17.64
CA GLY A 453 34.97 -1.24 17.74
C GLY A 453 35.42 -2.21 16.63
N LYS A 454 34.47 -2.87 15.97
CA LYS A 454 34.71 -3.84 14.87
C LYS A 454 34.75 -3.20 13.47
N ILE A 455 34.20 -2.00 13.30
CA ILE A 455 34.24 -1.25 12.02
C ILE A 455 35.67 -1.21 11.48
N GLY A 456 35.86 -1.70 10.24
CA GLY A 456 37.15 -1.74 9.55
C GLY A 456 38.08 -2.91 9.92
N LYS A 457 37.70 -3.80 10.84
CA LYS A 457 38.47 -5.01 11.21
C LYS A 457 37.81 -6.30 10.73
N GLU A 458 36.56 -6.51 11.12
CA GLU A 458 35.76 -7.67 10.77
C GLU A 458 34.60 -7.21 9.89
N THR A 459 34.88 -6.99 8.62
CA THR A 459 33.97 -6.25 7.74
C THR A 459 32.99 -7.17 7.02
N LEU A 460 31.83 -6.63 6.65
CA LEU A 460 30.82 -7.32 5.88
C LEU A 460 31.35 -7.69 4.50
N GLY A 461 32.13 -6.80 3.87
CA GLY A 461 32.80 -7.05 2.59
C GLY A 461 33.82 -8.21 2.62
N ALA A 462 34.34 -8.56 3.80
CA ALA A 462 35.22 -9.71 3.99
C ALA A 462 34.44 -11.02 4.22
N SER A 463 33.11 -10.99 4.39
CA SER A 463 32.33 -12.22 4.43
C SER A 463 32.22 -12.79 3.01
N LYS A 464 32.48 -14.09 2.89
CA LYS A 464 32.41 -14.78 1.58
C LYS A 464 31.01 -14.67 1.00
N GLU A 465 30.01 -14.82 1.86
CA GLU A 465 28.60 -14.74 1.49
C GLU A 465 28.29 -13.39 0.85
N PHE A 466 28.62 -12.28 1.53
CA PHE A 466 28.38 -10.95 0.98
C PHE A 466 29.18 -10.71 -0.30
N ALA A 467 30.47 -11.10 -0.33
CA ALA A 467 31.33 -10.91 -1.51
C ALA A 467 30.79 -11.67 -2.74
N ASP A 468 30.33 -12.91 -2.56
CA ASP A 468 29.75 -13.74 -3.62
C ASP A 468 28.48 -13.11 -4.20
N TRP A 469 27.60 -12.53 -3.36
CA TRP A 469 26.42 -11.80 -3.83
C TRP A 469 26.78 -10.44 -4.43
N ARG A 470 27.72 -9.71 -3.82
CA ARG A 470 28.15 -8.38 -4.25
C ARG A 470 28.75 -8.39 -5.65
N GLY A 471 29.46 -9.46 -6.01
CA GLY A 471 30.02 -9.68 -7.34
C GLY A 471 28.97 -9.94 -8.43
N LYS A 472 27.72 -10.25 -8.06
CA LYS A 472 26.62 -10.48 -9.02
C LYS A 472 25.87 -9.20 -9.36
N VAL A 473 25.76 -8.25 -8.44
CA VAL A 473 25.06 -6.97 -8.68
C VAL A 473 25.99 -5.91 -9.29
N ALA A 474 25.39 -4.89 -9.91
CA ALA A 474 26.15 -3.77 -10.47
C ALA A 474 27.11 -3.16 -9.45
N ALA A 475 28.29 -2.76 -9.92
CA ALA A 475 29.31 -2.16 -9.06
C ALA A 475 28.85 -0.83 -8.45
N THR A 476 27.90 -0.13 -9.06
CA THR A 476 27.35 1.14 -8.54
C THR A 476 25.83 1.09 -8.44
N GLY A 477 25.27 1.77 -7.44
CA GLY A 477 23.83 1.91 -7.25
C GLY A 477 23.49 3.12 -6.38
N ASN A 478 22.24 3.56 -6.44
CA ASN A 478 21.74 4.62 -5.56
C ASN A 478 21.34 4.07 -4.20
N VAL A 479 20.84 2.83 -4.15
CA VAL A 479 20.59 2.10 -2.90
C VAL A 479 21.04 0.66 -3.08
N LEU A 480 21.60 0.05 -2.04
CA LEU A 480 21.98 -1.36 -2.01
C LEU A 480 21.45 -1.97 -0.71
N ALA A 481 20.56 -2.94 -0.81
CA ALA A 481 20.02 -3.65 0.34
C ALA A 481 20.53 -5.09 0.37
N TYR A 482 21.02 -5.53 1.52
CA TYR A 482 21.47 -6.89 1.79
C TYR A 482 20.64 -7.45 2.93
N GLY A 483 20.16 -8.68 2.78
CA GLY A 483 19.51 -9.44 3.85
C GLY A 483 20.20 -10.79 4.01
N ASP A 484 20.66 -11.09 5.22
CA ASP A 484 21.08 -12.45 5.57
C ASP A 484 19.81 -13.27 5.81
N GLY A 485 19.58 -14.25 4.95
CA GLY A 485 18.36 -15.04 4.94
C GLY A 485 18.06 -15.75 6.26
N MET A 486 19.11 -16.24 6.92
CA MET A 486 18.94 -16.94 8.19
C MET A 486 18.59 -15.97 9.31
N ALA A 487 19.26 -14.82 9.34
CA ALA A 487 18.97 -13.80 10.34
C ALA A 487 17.55 -13.23 10.17
N VAL A 488 17.09 -13.05 8.93
CA VAL A 488 15.72 -12.62 8.63
C VAL A 488 14.71 -13.70 9.06
N VAL A 489 14.96 -14.98 8.78
CA VAL A 489 14.09 -16.07 9.22
C VAL A 489 14.04 -16.18 10.74
N GLU A 490 15.16 -16.04 11.44
CA GLU A 490 15.17 -16.00 12.89
C GLU A 490 14.37 -14.80 13.45
N MET A 491 14.41 -13.66 12.75
CA MET A 491 13.64 -12.48 13.12
C MET A 491 12.13 -12.70 12.89
N LEU A 492 11.73 -13.32 11.78
CA LEU A 492 10.33 -13.60 11.47
C LEU A 492 9.75 -14.74 12.33
N SER A 493 10.55 -15.76 12.64
CA SER A 493 10.12 -16.89 13.46
C SER A 493 9.96 -16.53 14.94
N ALA A 494 10.63 -15.49 15.43
CA ALA A 494 10.33 -14.91 16.75
C ALA A 494 8.86 -14.45 16.85
N GLY A 495 8.24 -14.06 15.72
CA GLY A 495 6.81 -13.75 15.63
C GLY A 495 5.86 -14.96 15.64
N GLY A 496 6.35 -16.19 15.85
CA GLY A 496 5.52 -17.40 15.98
C GLY A 496 5.18 -18.13 14.67
N GLY A 497 5.80 -17.75 13.54
CA GLY A 497 5.62 -18.44 12.27
C GLY A 497 6.46 -19.73 12.16
N ASN A 498 5.81 -20.88 11.96
CA ASN A 498 6.49 -22.13 11.60
C ASN A 498 6.92 -22.08 10.12
N LEU A 499 8.15 -21.67 9.85
CA LEU A 499 8.74 -21.81 8.52
C LEU A 499 9.17 -23.28 8.28
N PRO A 500 9.07 -23.79 7.03
CA PRO A 500 9.54 -25.13 6.69
C PRO A 500 11.02 -25.31 7.07
N ALA A 501 11.34 -26.37 7.82
CA ALA A 501 12.71 -26.68 8.25
C ALA A 501 13.70 -26.95 7.09
N ASN A 502 13.19 -27.11 5.86
CA ASN A 502 13.95 -27.48 4.68
C ASN A 502 14.32 -26.30 3.77
N LEU A 503 14.00 -25.06 4.14
CA LEU A 503 14.47 -23.88 3.39
C LEU A 503 16.00 -23.77 3.51
N GLY A 504 16.71 -24.14 2.44
CA GLY A 504 18.17 -24.06 2.39
C GLY A 504 18.67 -22.63 2.65
N ARG A 505 19.82 -22.51 3.34
CA ARG A 505 20.42 -21.21 3.73
C ARG A 505 20.59 -20.25 2.56
N ASP A 506 20.96 -20.78 1.39
CA ASP A 506 21.25 -19.98 0.20
C ASP A 506 19.99 -19.38 -0.45
N ALA A 507 18.81 -19.98 -0.23
CA ALA A 507 17.56 -19.55 -0.84
C ALA A 507 17.02 -18.23 -0.26
N LEU A 508 17.49 -17.83 0.93
CA LEU A 508 16.95 -16.71 1.69
C LEU A 508 17.89 -15.49 1.75
N THR A 509 19.16 -15.65 1.39
CA THR A 509 20.09 -14.51 1.34
C THR A 509 19.77 -13.70 0.10
N THR A 510 19.63 -12.39 0.27
CA THR A 510 19.15 -11.50 -0.80
C THR A 510 20.03 -10.29 -0.90
N LEU A 511 20.35 -9.90 -2.13
CA LEU A 511 21.03 -8.64 -2.42
C LEU A 511 20.26 -7.93 -3.52
N LEU A 512 19.81 -6.72 -3.21
CA LEU A 512 18.98 -5.88 -4.06
C LEU A 512 19.73 -4.58 -4.34
N ALA A 513 20.04 -4.31 -5.61
CA ALA A 513 20.59 -3.05 -6.04
C ALA A 513 19.48 -2.20 -6.66
N LEU A 514 19.33 -0.98 -6.18
CA LEU A 514 18.39 -0.01 -6.69
C LEU A 514 19.16 1.15 -7.34
N SER A 515 18.81 1.44 -8.58
CA SER A 515 19.35 2.55 -9.35
C SER A 515 18.25 3.55 -9.68
N LEU A 516 18.61 4.83 -9.69
CA LEU A 516 17.74 5.93 -10.10
C LEU A 516 18.22 6.43 -11.46
N ALA A 517 17.35 6.42 -12.46
CA ALA A 517 17.69 7.00 -13.76
C ALA A 517 17.56 8.53 -13.71
N PRO A 518 18.46 9.28 -14.39
CA PRO A 518 18.37 10.73 -14.48
C PRO A 518 17.16 11.14 -15.34
N ASN A 519 16.04 11.40 -14.68
CA ASN A 519 14.78 11.76 -15.33
C ASN A 519 14.21 13.02 -14.71
N SER A 520 14.01 14.07 -15.52
CA SER A 520 13.48 15.36 -15.05
C SER A 520 11.97 15.36 -14.82
N ARG A 521 11.25 14.38 -15.34
CA ARG A 521 9.79 14.28 -15.22
C ARG A 521 9.32 13.60 -13.93
N GLY A 522 10.21 12.92 -13.21
CA GLY A 522 9.88 12.26 -11.95
C GLY A 522 10.88 11.18 -11.55
N THR A 523 10.40 10.18 -10.84
CA THR A 523 11.25 9.09 -10.32
C THR A 523 11.23 7.91 -11.28
N GLU A 524 12.39 7.51 -11.78
CA GLU A 524 12.58 6.23 -12.45
C GLU A 524 13.57 5.40 -11.65
N LEU A 525 13.11 4.23 -11.22
CA LEU A 525 13.77 3.34 -10.28
C LEU A 525 13.85 1.96 -10.91
N SER A 526 15.05 1.40 -10.98
CA SER A 526 15.26 -0.02 -11.31
C SER A 526 15.79 -0.72 -10.08
N LEU A 527 15.18 -1.83 -9.71
CA LEU A 527 15.62 -2.74 -8.67
C LEU A 527 16.02 -4.05 -9.33
N ASP A 528 17.29 -4.38 -9.24
CA ASP A 528 17.85 -5.62 -9.75
C ASP A 528 18.30 -6.45 -8.56
N GLY A 529 17.82 -7.70 -8.50
CA GLY A 529 18.02 -8.57 -7.35
C GLY A 529 18.44 -9.97 -7.75
N TYR A 530 19.34 -10.55 -6.98
CA TYR A 530 19.61 -11.99 -7.03
C TYR A 530 19.00 -12.64 -5.77
N GLY A 531 18.50 -13.88 -5.89
CA GLY A 531 17.75 -14.56 -4.83
C GLY A 531 16.28 -14.12 -4.77
N GLY A 532 15.76 -13.55 -5.85
CA GLY A 532 14.49 -12.82 -5.90
C GLY A 532 13.22 -13.64 -5.62
N ALA A 533 13.25 -14.96 -5.77
CA ALA A 533 12.08 -15.81 -5.50
C ALA A 533 11.63 -15.74 -4.02
N SER A 534 12.58 -15.71 -3.07
CA SER A 534 12.26 -15.51 -1.65
C SER A 534 11.88 -14.07 -1.33
N VAL A 535 12.50 -13.09 -2.00
CA VAL A 535 12.13 -11.67 -1.91
C VAL A 535 10.68 -11.47 -2.34
N LEU A 536 10.19 -12.13 -3.38
CA LEU A 536 8.77 -12.06 -3.73
C LEU A 536 7.87 -12.72 -2.72
N GLY A 537 8.22 -13.88 -2.15
CA GLY A 537 7.42 -14.48 -1.09
C GLY A 537 7.27 -13.51 0.10
N ILE A 538 8.37 -12.83 0.44
CA ILE A 538 8.41 -11.82 1.51
C ILE A 538 7.72 -10.51 1.07
N ALA A 539 7.97 -10.00 -0.13
CA ALA A 539 7.42 -8.74 -0.63
C ALA A 539 5.94 -8.87 -1.00
N ALA A 540 5.49 -10.04 -1.46
CA ALA A 540 4.08 -10.33 -1.66
C ALA A 540 3.37 -10.50 -0.31
N SER A 541 3.98 -11.16 0.69
CA SER A 541 3.37 -11.21 2.03
C SER A 541 3.35 -9.86 2.72
N LEU A 542 4.43 -9.07 2.65
CA LEU A 542 4.50 -7.68 3.11
C LEU A 542 3.59 -6.76 2.31
N GLY A 543 3.45 -7.00 1.00
CA GLY A 543 2.55 -6.30 0.10
C GLY A 543 1.11 -6.58 0.48
N ILE A 544 0.70 -7.85 0.60
CA ILE A 544 -0.62 -8.26 1.10
C ILE A 544 -0.88 -7.65 2.49
N TYR A 545 0.08 -7.72 3.40
CA TYR A 545 -0.03 -7.11 4.73
C TYR A 545 -0.18 -5.59 4.65
N GLY A 546 0.60 -4.91 3.81
CA GLY A 546 0.58 -3.48 3.56
C GLY A 546 -0.73 -3.02 2.92
N THR A 547 -1.22 -3.73 1.91
CA THR A 547 -2.50 -3.44 1.24
C THR A 547 -3.67 -3.69 2.18
N ARG A 548 -3.66 -4.78 2.96
CA ARG A 548 -4.66 -5.03 4.02
C ARG A 548 -4.67 -3.90 5.04
N ARG A 549 -3.49 -3.48 5.51
CA ARG A 549 -3.35 -2.37 6.45
C ARG A 549 -3.78 -1.03 5.83
N TYR A 550 -3.49 -0.79 4.55
CA TYR A 550 -3.94 0.40 3.84
C TYR A 550 -5.47 0.42 3.70
N LEU A 551 -6.07 -0.70 3.28
CA LEU A 551 -7.52 -0.84 3.17
C LEU A 551 -8.19 -0.67 4.53
N ALA A 552 -7.65 -1.28 5.59
CA ALA A 552 -8.17 -1.11 6.93
C ALA A 552 -7.99 0.34 7.44
N LYS A 553 -6.87 1.03 7.16
CA LYS A 553 -6.74 2.48 7.44
C LYS A 553 -7.75 3.33 6.67
N ALA A 554 -8.04 2.98 5.42
CA ALA A 554 -9.07 3.64 4.64
C ALA A 554 -10.46 3.44 5.28
N LYS A 555 -10.77 2.22 5.74
CA LYS A 555 -12.01 1.91 6.48
C LYS A 555 -12.08 2.71 7.79
N THR A 556 -11.00 2.78 8.59
CA THR A 556 -11.03 3.51 9.87
C THR A 556 -11.14 5.02 9.72
N SER A 557 -10.74 5.58 8.57
CA SER A 557 -10.97 6.99 8.26
C SER A 557 -12.46 7.35 8.17
N GLU A 558 -13.31 6.40 7.75
CA GLU A 558 -14.77 6.55 7.73
C GLU A 558 -15.31 6.77 9.13
N ALA A 559 -14.99 5.87 10.08
CA ALA A 559 -15.43 5.95 11.46
C ALA A 559 -14.98 7.26 12.13
N ARG A 560 -13.70 7.64 11.97
CA ARG A 560 -13.15 8.88 12.55
C ARG A 560 -13.90 10.12 12.07
N ASN A 561 -14.13 10.23 10.77
CA ASN A 561 -14.81 11.36 10.17
C ASN A 561 -16.28 11.42 10.59
N THR A 562 -16.96 10.28 10.57
CA THR A 562 -18.38 10.18 10.92
C THR A 562 -18.64 10.43 12.39
N VAL A 563 -17.89 9.79 13.31
CA VAL A 563 -17.99 10.05 14.76
C VAL A 563 -17.72 11.52 15.06
N GLY A 564 -16.72 12.11 14.40
CA GLY A 564 -16.43 13.53 14.52
C GLY A 564 -17.58 14.42 14.02
N ALA A 565 -18.25 14.04 12.93
CA ALA A 565 -19.40 14.76 12.40
C ALA A 565 -20.62 14.68 13.32
N ILE A 566 -20.99 13.49 13.80
CA ILE A 566 -22.11 13.30 14.72
C ILE A 566 -21.86 14.06 16.04
N ALA A 567 -20.63 14.04 16.58
CA ALA A 567 -20.31 14.78 17.80
C ALA A 567 -20.47 16.31 17.63
N ARG A 568 -20.11 16.85 16.45
CA ARG A 568 -20.38 18.26 16.12
C ARG A 568 -21.88 18.52 15.94
N SER A 569 -22.62 17.59 15.36
CA SER A 569 -24.08 17.68 15.26
C SER A 569 -24.75 17.68 16.62
N ALA A 570 -24.27 16.89 17.58
CA ALA A 570 -24.75 16.89 18.96
C ALA A 570 -24.46 18.22 19.67
N ALA A 571 -23.25 18.77 19.49
CA ALA A 571 -22.92 20.11 19.99
C ALA A 571 -23.81 21.19 19.37
N ALA A 572 -23.96 21.18 18.05
CA ALA A 572 -24.86 22.11 17.35
C ALA A 572 -26.31 21.94 17.79
N ALA A 573 -26.74 20.72 18.15
CA ALA A 573 -28.08 20.48 18.67
C ALA A 573 -28.31 21.08 20.05
N TYR A 574 -27.31 21.01 20.92
CA TYR A 574 -27.35 21.64 22.25
C TYR A 574 -27.46 23.16 22.17
N GLU A 575 -26.71 23.78 21.25
CA GLU A 575 -26.69 25.24 21.07
C GLU A 575 -27.97 25.80 20.40
N ARG A 576 -28.81 24.94 19.79
CA ARG A 576 -30.09 25.40 19.25
C ARG A 576 -31.07 25.71 20.37
N GLU A 577 -31.64 26.91 20.34
CA GLU A 577 -32.73 27.28 21.24
C GLU A 577 -33.95 26.38 20.97
N GLY A 578 -34.34 25.60 21.97
CA GLY A 578 -35.60 24.84 21.95
C GLY A 578 -36.76 25.72 22.42
N LEU A 579 -37.93 25.52 21.83
CA LEU A 579 -39.17 26.02 22.43
C LEU A 579 -39.34 25.36 23.82
N PRO A 580 -39.69 26.14 24.87
CA PRO A 580 -39.93 25.58 26.19
C PRO A 580 -41.00 24.49 26.10
N ALA A 581 -40.82 23.40 26.86
CA ALA A 581 -41.82 22.34 26.95
C ALA A 581 -43.17 22.93 27.39
N ALA A 582 -44.28 22.34 26.95
CA ALA A 582 -45.62 22.79 27.33
C ALA A 582 -45.74 22.85 28.87
N GLY A 583 -45.89 24.06 29.41
CA GLY A 583 -45.92 24.32 30.85
C GLY A 583 -44.68 25.00 31.46
N GLN A 584 -43.62 25.28 30.69
CA GLN A 584 -42.49 26.11 31.13
C GLN A 584 -42.70 27.60 30.78
N PRO A 585 -42.13 28.53 31.58
CA PRO A 585 -42.23 29.97 31.31
C PRO A 585 -41.69 30.29 29.91
N GLN A 586 -42.50 30.98 29.10
CA GLN A 586 -42.07 31.45 27.79
C GLN A 586 -40.94 32.47 27.97
N GLY A 587 -39.84 32.31 27.23
CA GLY A 587 -38.76 33.32 27.14
C GLY A 587 -37.41 32.96 27.77
N VAL A 588 -37.21 31.75 28.31
CA VAL A 588 -35.87 31.28 28.72
C VAL A 588 -35.37 30.25 27.69
N PRO A 589 -34.28 30.53 26.94
CA PRO A 589 -33.65 29.55 26.08
C PRO A 589 -33.20 28.33 26.90
N VAL A 590 -33.72 27.14 26.57
CA VAL A 590 -33.32 25.90 27.23
C VAL A 590 -32.41 25.12 26.28
N HIS A 591 -31.10 25.16 26.55
CA HIS A 591 -30.13 24.28 25.91
C HIS A 591 -30.27 22.86 26.46
N ARG A 592 -30.50 21.88 25.59
CA ARG A 592 -30.64 20.46 25.97
C ARG A 592 -29.98 19.55 24.95
N LEU A 593 -29.41 18.45 25.44
CA LEU A 593 -28.91 17.38 24.57
C LEU A 593 -30.10 16.67 23.92
N CYS A 594 -29.92 16.19 22.69
CA CYS A 594 -30.84 15.24 22.08
C CYS A 594 -30.92 13.98 22.96
N ARG A 595 -32.08 13.34 23.06
CA ARG A 595 -32.12 11.99 23.63
C ARG A 595 -31.39 11.00 22.72
N SER A 596 -30.97 9.87 23.30
CA SER A 596 -30.22 8.81 22.61
C SER A 596 -30.86 8.40 21.27
N ALA A 597 -30.04 7.97 20.33
CA ALA A 597 -30.48 7.46 19.04
C ALA A 597 -30.40 5.93 19.00
N THR A 598 -31.29 5.31 18.24
CA THR A 598 -31.19 3.87 17.94
C THR A 598 -29.94 3.60 17.11
N GLN A 599 -29.20 2.56 17.42
CA GLN A 599 -28.00 2.18 16.66
C GLN A 599 -28.32 1.83 15.20
N VAL A 600 -27.50 2.31 14.25
CA VAL A 600 -27.69 2.11 12.81
C VAL A 600 -26.41 1.58 12.16
N PRO A 601 -26.44 0.38 11.53
CA PRO A 601 -27.53 -0.61 11.59
C PRO A 601 -27.77 -1.17 12.99
N ALA A 602 -28.84 -1.95 13.14
CA ALA A 602 -29.16 -2.63 14.41
C ALA A 602 -28.10 -3.66 14.85
N VAL A 603 -27.28 -4.19 13.94
CA VAL A 603 -26.21 -5.16 14.21
C VAL A 603 -24.93 -4.70 13.53
N VAL A 604 -23.78 -4.88 14.18
CA VAL A 604 -22.47 -4.56 13.60
C VAL A 604 -22.28 -5.31 12.27
N PRO A 605 -21.99 -4.62 11.15
CA PRO A 605 -21.68 -5.27 9.87
C PRO A 605 -20.44 -6.16 10.00
N LYS A 606 -20.50 -7.38 9.44
CA LYS A 606 -19.40 -8.37 9.48
C LYS A 606 -18.70 -8.47 8.14
N GLY A 607 -17.52 -7.88 8.01
CA GLY A 607 -16.72 -7.89 6.77
C GLY A 607 -17.34 -7.17 5.57
N GLY A 608 -18.55 -6.60 5.72
CA GLY A 608 -19.35 -6.03 4.65
C GLY A 608 -19.84 -4.61 4.96
N LYS A 609 -20.42 -3.96 3.96
CA LYS A 609 -21.04 -2.64 4.13
C LYS A 609 -22.54 -2.76 4.35
N TYR A 610 -23.08 -1.95 5.24
CA TYR A 610 -24.50 -1.73 5.39
C TYR A 610 -24.96 -0.59 4.49
N MET A 611 -26.05 -0.79 3.75
CA MET A 611 -26.72 0.27 3.00
C MET A 611 -27.86 0.82 3.85
N PRO A 612 -27.82 2.10 4.26
CA PRO A 612 -28.89 2.69 5.05
C PRO A 612 -30.18 2.82 4.23
N ALA A 613 -31.29 2.50 4.86
CA ALA A 613 -32.62 2.75 4.34
C ALA A 613 -32.97 4.24 4.50
N THR A 614 -33.54 4.85 3.46
CA THR A 614 -33.83 6.29 3.40
C THR A 614 -35.32 6.61 3.53
N GLY A 615 -36.15 5.59 3.79
CA GLY A 615 -37.57 5.78 4.03
C GLY A 615 -37.83 6.54 5.34
N SER A 616 -38.99 7.18 5.43
CA SER A 616 -39.32 7.95 6.64
C SER A 616 -39.40 7.05 7.88
N GLY A 617 -38.80 7.50 8.98
CA GLY A 617 -38.71 6.74 10.23
C GLY A 617 -37.76 5.54 10.17
N GLN A 618 -36.92 5.43 9.14
CA GLN A 618 -35.92 4.37 9.00
C GLN A 618 -34.52 4.91 9.28
N ASP A 619 -33.64 4.06 9.82
CA ASP A 619 -32.24 4.37 10.11
C ASP A 619 -31.99 5.79 10.65
N PHE A 620 -31.32 6.65 9.87
CA PHE A 620 -30.98 8.01 10.28
C PHE A 620 -32.15 9.01 10.24
N ASP A 621 -33.33 8.59 9.77
CA ASP A 621 -34.60 9.33 9.91
C ASP A 621 -35.42 8.85 11.13
N GLN A 622 -34.85 8.00 12.00
CA GLN A 622 -35.49 7.64 13.27
C GLN A 622 -35.45 8.79 14.29
N GLY A 623 -36.48 8.86 15.13
CA GLY A 623 -36.61 9.79 16.24
C GLY A 623 -37.60 10.94 16.00
N SER A 624 -37.41 12.02 16.75
CA SER A 624 -38.24 13.24 16.76
C SER A 624 -37.34 14.48 16.73
N ASP A 625 -37.93 15.66 16.90
CA ASP A 625 -37.16 16.91 17.00
C ASP A 625 -36.35 17.02 18.31
N ASP A 626 -36.61 16.14 19.29
CA ASP A 626 -35.93 16.10 20.59
C ASP A 626 -35.23 14.77 20.91
N GLU A 627 -35.35 13.78 20.03
CA GLU A 627 -34.81 12.43 20.20
C GLU A 627 -34.21 11.88 18.91
N GLY A 628 -33.11 11.12 19.05
CA GLY A 628 -32.54 10.33 17.97
C GLY A 628 -31.82 11.12 16.88
N TRP A 629 -31.65 10.47 15.73
CA TRP A 629 -30.89 11.00 14.59
C TRP A 629 -31.53 12.25 13.98
N ARG A 630 -32.87 12.32 14.00
CA ARG A 630 -33.63 13.50 13.57
C ARG A 630 -33.31 14.74 14.41
N CYS A 631 -33.25 14.60 15.74
CA CYS A 631 -32.81 15.69 16.61
C CYS A 631 -31.36 16.11 16.30
N LEU A 632 -30.47 15.17 16.03
CA LEU A 632 -29.08 15.48 15.65
C LEU A 632 -28.97 16.13 14.27
N ARG A 633 -29.99 16.01 13.40
CA ARG A 633 -29.94 16.36 11.97
C ARG A 633 -28.77 15.69 11.25
N PHE A 634 -28.48 14.45 11.62
CA PHE A 634 -27.43 13.66 11.02
C PHE A 634 -28.05 12.58 10.13
N SER A 635 -27.50 12.40 8.91
CA SER A 635 -27.92 11.37 7.99
C SER A 635 -26.77 10.90 7.11
N MET A 636 -26.82 9.63 6.71
CA MET A 636 -25.94 9.02 5.72
C MET A 636 -26.77 8.21 4.73
N SER A 637 -26.46 8.34 3.44
CA SER A 637 -27.15 7.62 2.36
C SER A 637 -26.22 6.68 1.57
N GLN A 638 -24.95 6.62 1.93
CA GLN A 638 -23.93 5.80 1.27
C GLN A 638 -23.64 4.55 2.10
N PRO A 639 -23.22 3.42 1.49
CA PRO A 639 -22.84 2.23 2.24
C PRO A 639 -21.64 2.44 3.16
N PHE A 640 -21.70 1.92 4.40
CA PHE A 640 -20.68 2.10 5.45
C PHE A 640 -20.37 0.81 6.22
N TYR A 641 -19.21 0.75 6.88
CA TYR A 641 -18.71 -0.47 7.57
C TYR A 641 -19.09 -0.57 9.05
N TYR A 642 -19.55 0.51 9.66
CA TYR A 642 -19.70 0.62 11.12
C TYR A 642 -21.15 0.74 11.56
N GLN A 643 -21.50 0.16 12.70
CA GLN A 643 -22.68 0.55 13.46
C GLN A 643 -22.41 1.86 14.19
N TYR A 644 -23.23 2.88 13.91
CA TYR A 644 -23.19 4.17 14.58
C TYR A 644 -24.22 4.23 15.72
N ASP A 645 -23.84 4.86 16.82
CA ASP A 645 -24.68 4.98 18.02
C ASP A 645 -24.43 6.34 18.71
N TYR A 646 -25.48 6.90 19.31
CA TYR A 646 -25.44 8.13 20.09
C TYR A 646 -26.21 7.92 21.40
N ARG A 647 -25.50 8.03 22.53
CA ARG A 647 -26.08 7.82 23.87
C ARG A 647 -25.90 9.05 24.74
N VAL A 648 -26.93 9.38 25.52
CA VAL A 648 -26.91 10.46 26.51
C VAL A 648 -27.22 9.90 27.90
N GLY A 649 -26.49 10.38 28.90
CA GLY A 649 -26.73 10.10 30.31
C GLY A 649 -26.26 8.73 30.82
N GLY A 650 -25.91 7.79 29.95
CA GLY A 650 -25.33 6.50 30.36
C GLY A 650 -25.31 5.45 29.26
N GLY A 651 -24.93 4.23 29.64
CA GLY A 651 -24.87 3.08 28.73
C GLY A 651 -23.78 3.19 27.67
N TYR A 652 -22.75 4.00 27.88
CA TYR A 652 -21.68 4.23 26.90
C TYR A 652 -20.90 2.95 26.57
N LYS A 653 -20.47 2.80 25.32
CA LYS A 653 -19.64 1.68 24.85
C LYS A 653 -18.16 1.87 25.20
N GLY A 654 -17.66 3.11 25.16
CA GLY A 654 -16.26 3.44 25.40
C GLY A 654 -15.74 2.97 26.77
N PRO A 655 -16.41 3.27 27.90
CA PRO A 655 -15.93 2.91 29.24
C PRO A 655 -15.67 1.41 29.44
N ALA A 656 -16.48 0.54 28.84
CA ALA A 656 -16.28 -0.91 28.91
C ALA A 656 -14.97 -1.38 28.25
N ARG A 657 -14.40 -0.57 27.36
CA ARG A 657 -13.11 -0.79 26.69
C ARG A 657 -11.99 0.12 27.21
N GLY A 658 -12.18 0.80 28.34
CA GLY A 658 -11.20 1.72 28.92
C GLY A 658 -11.24 3.14 28.37
N GLY A 659 -12.27 3.48 27.59
CA GLY A 659 -12.53 4.84 27.12
C GLY A 659 -13.10 5.77 28.21
N PRO A 660 -13.18 7.08 27.94
CA PRO A 660 -13.66 8.06 28.91
C PRO A 660 -15.17 7.94 29.17
N ASP A 661 -15.58 8.08 30.43
CA ASP A 661 -17.00 8.18 30.82
C ASP A 661 -17.41 9.66 30.98
N PRO A 662 -18.32 10.18 30.13
CA PRO A 662 -18.78 11.57 30.23
C PRO A 662 -19.80 11.81 31.35
N GLY A 663 -20.26 10.77 32.04
CA GLY A 663 -21.21 10.85 33.14
C GLY A 663 -22.65 11.13 32.71
N LYS A 664 -23.54 11.33 33.71
CA LYS A 664 -24.99 11.48 33.51
C LYS A 664 -25.44 12.74 32.75
N ASP A 665 -24.59 13.77 32.72
CA ASP A 665 -24.87 15.07 32.08
C ASP A 665 -24.08 15.21 30.76
N GLY A 666 -23.65 14.09 30.19
CA GLY A 666 -22.88 14.03 28.96
C GLY A 666 -23.46 13.08 27.93
N PHE A 667 -22.72 12.93 26.83
CA PHE A 667 -23.07 12.04 25.73
C PHE A 667 -21.82 11.35 25.17
N GLU A 668 -22.05 10.22 24.50
CA GLU A 668 -21.06 9.52 23.68
C GLU A 668 -21.63 9.29 22.29
N VAL A 669 -20.79 9.52 21.28
CA VAL A 669 -20.96 9.01 19.91
C VAL A 669 -20.00 7.85 19.74
N SER A 670 -20.47 6.75 19.16
CA SER A 670 -19.62 5.60 18.85
C SER A 670 -19.82 5.07 17.42
N ALA A 671 -18.76 4.46 16.90
CA ALA A 671 -18.77 3.64 15.69
C ALA A 671 -18.10 2.30 16.02
N GLU A 672 -18.81 1.19 15.78
CA GLU A 672 -18.36 -0.16 16.07
C GLU A 672 -18.43 -1.02 14.80
N GLY A 673 -17.33 -1.69 14.42
CA GLY A 673 -17.22 -2.39 13.14
C GLY A 673 -16.43 -3.69 13.26
N ASP A 674 -16.87 -4.74 12.56
CA ASP A 674 -16.14 -6.01 12.39
C ASP A 674 -15.61 -6.03 10.95
N LEU A 675 -14.37 -5.59 10.76
CA LEU A 675 -13.88 -5.20 9.42
C LEU A 675 -13.50 -6.39 8.54
N ASP A 676 -13.25 -7.55 9.14
CA ASP A 676 -12.84 -8.79 8.47
C ASP A 676 -13.81 -9.96 8.67
N GLY A 677 -14.82 -9.81 9.53
CA GLY A 677 -15.88 -10.79 9.78
C GLY A 677 -15.52 -11.85 10.82
N ASP A 678 -14.46 -11.67 11.61
CA ASP A 678 -14.00 -12.65 12.61
C ASP A 678 -14.79 -12.61 13.93
N GLY A 679 -15.68 -11.64 14.10
CA GLY A 679 -16.52 -11.46 15.28
C GLY A 679 -15.89 -10.60 16.38
N LYS A 680 -14.65 -10.14 16.23
CA LYS A 680 -14.10 -9.03 17.00
C LYS A 680 -14.49 -7.71 16.34
N THR A 681 -14.37 -6.63 17.09
CA THR A 681 -14.83 -5.33 16.63
C THR A 681 -13.88 -4.23 17.05
N SER A 682 -13.64 -3.29 16.14
CA SER A 682 -13.06 -1.98 16.41
C SER A 682 -14.11 -1.06 17.03
N LEU A 683 -13.68 -0.17 17.94
CA LEU A 683 -14.55 0.82 18.56
C LEU A 683 -13.91 2.21 18.53
N PHE A 684 -14.61 3.17 17.95
CA PHE A 684 -14.24 4.58 17.94
C PHE A 684 -15.29 5.35 18.73
N THR A 685 -14.88 6.10 19.77
CA THR A 685 -15.82 6.92 20.54
C THR A 685 -15.34 8.35 20.72
N ARG A 686 -16.29 9.28 20.72
CA ARG A 686 -16.07 10.67 21.12
C ARG A 686 -17.14 11.09 22.10
N THR A 687 -16.71 11.75 23.17
CA THR A 687 -17.61 12.16 24.24
C THR A 687 -17.76 13.67 24.29
N GLY A 688 -18.84 14.13 24.91
CA GLY A 688 -18.99 15.52 25.29
C GLY A 688 -19.78 15.66 26.57
N LYS A 689 -19.53 16.73 27.33
CA LYS A 689 -20.28 17.02 28.57
C LYS A 689 -20.68 18.48 28.64
N VAL A 690 -21.77 18.74 29.34
CA VAL A 690 -22.20 20.11 29.65
C VAL A 690 -21.41 20.61 30.87
N VAL A 691 -20.66 21.69 30.70
CA VAL A 691 -19.92 22.38 31.77
C VAL A 691 -20.37 23.83 31.80
N LYS A 692 -20.99 24.26 32.90
CA LYS A 692 -21.47 25.64 33.06
C LYS A 692 -22.38 26.10 31.90
N GLY A 693 -23.25 25.21 31.42
CA GLY A 693 -24.17 25.52 30.31
C GLY A 693 -23.53 25.55 28.93
N GLN A 694 -22.28 25.10 28.78
CA GLN A 694 -21.61 24.97 27.48
C GLN A 694 -21.21 23.53 27.22
N ILE A 695 -21.27 23.11 25.96
CA ILE A 695 -20.84 21.77 25.56
C ILE A 695 -19.32 21.72 25.35
N VAL A 696 -18.64 20.83 26.07
CA VAL A 696 -17.20 20.59 25.93
C VAL A 696 -16.99 19.19 25.38
N LEU A 697 -16.48 19.11 24.15
CA LEU A 697 -16.11 17.84 23.52
C LEU A 697 -14.76 17.34 24.04
N SER A 698 -14.58 16.03 24.08
CA SER A 698 -13.24 15.45 24.29
C SER A 698 -12.28 15.95 23.19
N PRO A 699 -11.03 16.29 23.56
CA PRO A 699 -10.04 16.78 22.61
C PRO A 699 -9.61 15.68 21.64
N GLU A 700 -9.59 14.43 22.10
CA GLU A 700 -9.18 13.26 21.33
C GLU A 700 -10.36 12.29 21.13
N LEU A 701 -10.28 11.55 20.04
CA LEU A 701 -11.13 10.40 19.75
C LEU A 701 -10.53 9.19 20.47
N PHE A 702 -11.32 8.50 21.28
CA PHE A 702 -10.91 7.22 21.86
C PHE A 702 -11.02 6.13 20.80
N VAL A 703 -10.01 5.26 20.72
CA VAL A 703 -9.95 4.15 19.76
C VAL A 703 -9.55 2.89 20.50
N SER A 704 -10.37 1.86 20.41
CA SER A 704 -10.06 0.48 20.82
C SER A 704 -9.96 -0.38 19.58
N ASP A 705 -8.93 -1.23 19.51
CA ASP A 705 -8.82 -2.27 18.50
C ASP A 705 -8.95 -1.72 17.07
N GLU A 706 -8.23 -0.63 16.75
CA GLU A 706 -8.44 0.20 15.55
C GLU A 706 -8.68 -0.57 14.25
N MET A 707 -8.02 -1.72 14.08
CA MET A 707 -7.97 -2.48 12.84
C MET A 707 -8.61 -3.87 12.95
N GLU A 708 -9.26 -4.17 14.09
CA GLU A 708 -10.03 -5.41 14.29
C GLU A 708 -11.43 -5.28 13.66
#